data_AF-A0A7C8QWM4-F1
#
_entry.id   AF-A0A7C8QWM4-F1
#
_cell.length_a   1.000
_cell.length_b   1.000
_cell.length_c   1.000
_cell.angle_alpha   90.00
_cell.angle_beta   90.00
_cell.angle_gamma   90.00
#
_symmetry.space_group_name_H-M   'P 1'
#
loop_
_entity.id
_entity.type
_entity.pdbx_description
1 polymer ?
#
loop_
_entity_poly.entity_id
_entity_poly.type
_entity_poly.pdbx_seq_one_letter_code
_entity_poly.pdbx_strand_id
1 'polypeptide(L)'
;MTRRSEEEEYRMNAISPILTLPNEILAKIFGDNHLSDVDTSRLIQVCKLFKGNIQKFVGQKFTFTVDDISHSGWRFVRCLLRNPEIGEPFVDITVKWDRRNWKLWKYDKKPWTTDWIWSESEKIQISTLCDKWGINENTKSVVLGGKNSEALMSLILCFTPNLKALDLGEVDLPLVDIGMITASNDTSVDLNILKLLGHDFDEDDDEEDYSYYESQAQRAQRSCVRSYQPRNHSLFFFDNLQYKSDGNIVGPKILFPGLANLEYFRIGGPKKHHGIHGVSLQQSECFSIFLLPRIQSVEMFALFSDYDSYEPITDTPSTLKRLTFTRGFTNRQDPERVSFFEKVSKITVNLERVYINAKFSMFDGDVRRFFEPIARVFLRNTKYLEPSNILVNGGGFNEMGEWSFSEERRREVARKQKAFELIRGKLRTLKVCSLISDLEEAANHLAQPPPIVATSSKILPEILKHLRRNDVFRLMLACRAIYDICYPDMWASLRFGSHHDWEYFRASVGRAEAVQKWAKSVGILGGGGLEHLEVLELTRAFYSTDRYRESPKTILSVLANQVELGNTPKLNQLSLNWANALMIDPSEGRVMGRITNQGWTPVQKFKLGDVKVSTLKRLSVSPPSGGLGNDIKFNGYPSDFVECMLKNNTQLSDECLRPLAIRIAESYTKERENVMLDILHKQVDGLRAKLSATLKGYAESTALKALGETRSIGEGFQSEMRDTPIDMLVQQFERELGPNLITEFAEVLRVQLRQGLPILPPSSRLTRFTFDSEDDF
;
A
#
# COMPACT_ATOMS: atom_id res chain seq x y z
N MET A 1 -45.47 -50.88 -56.28
CA MET A 1 -44.03 -50.83 -56.65
C MET A 1 -43.78 -49.47 -57.29
N THR A 2 -43.22 -48.52 -56.53
CA THR A 2 -42.58 -47.21 -56.90
C THR A 2 -42.80 -46.17 -55.79
N ARG A 3 -42.29 -46.45 -54.59
CA ARG A 3 -42.15 -45.42 -53.54
C ARG A 3 -41.04 -45.71 -52.52
N ARG A 4 -40.25 -46.77 -52.74
CA ARG A 4 -39.16 -47.18 -51.84
C ARG A 4 -37.76 -46.95 -52.41
N SER A 5 -37.62 -46.56 -53.68
CA SER A 5 -36.30 -46.36 -54.30
C SER A 5 -35.81 -44.91 -54.24
N GLU A 6 -36.67 -43.92 -54.02
CA GLU A 6 -36.24 -42.50 -53.97
C GLU A 6 -35.77 -42.07 -52.56
N GLU A 7 -36.20 -42.74 -51.49
CA GLU A 7 -35.73 -42.43 -50.13
C GLU A 7 -34.39 -43.10 -49.76
N GLU A 8 -33.97 -44.14 -50.49
CA GLU A 8 -32.66 -44.78 -50.27
C GLU A 8 -31.52 -44.10 -51.05
N GLU A 9 -31.81 -43.38 -52.13
CA GLU A 9 -30.80 -42.64 -52.90
C GLU A 9 -30.39 -41.30 -52.23
N TYR A 10 -31.26 -40.72 -51.38
CA TYR A 10 -30.94 -39.50 -50.61
C TYR A 10 -30.20 -39.77 -49.28
N ARG A 11 -29.89 -41.02 -48.96
CA ARG A 11 -29.05 -41.41 -47.81
C ARG A 11 -27.59 -41.71 -48.17
N MET A 12 -27.15 -41.39 -49.39
CA MET A 12 -25.73 -41.37 -49.70
C MET A 12 -25.07 -40.08 -49.20
N ASN A 13 -24.28 -40.24 -48.13
CA ASN A 13 -23.11 -39.42 -47.81
C ASN A 13 -23.34 -37.91 -47.63
N ALA A 14 -24.20 -37.52 -46.69
CA ALA A 14 -23.97 -36.26 -45.99
C ALA A 14 -22.72 -36.42 -45.11
N ILE A 15 -21.54 -36.32 -45.73
CA ILE A 15 -20.27 -36.13 -45.00
C ILE A 15 -20.51 -34.92 -44.11
N SER A 16 -20.42 -35.10 -42.79
CA SER A 16 -20.67 -34.03 -41.83
C SER A 16 -19.89 -32.77 -42.26
N PRO A 17 -20.52 -31.58 -42.38
CA PRO A 17 -19.94 -30.41 -43.03
C PRO A 17 -18.53 -30.04 -42.52
N ILE A 18 -18.27 -30.33 -41.24
CA ILE A 18 -16.99 -30.06 -40.58
C ILE A 18 -15.84 -30.95 -41.08
N LEU A 19 -16.11 -32.17 -41.58
CA LEU A 19 -15.10 -33.09 -42.13
C LEU A 19 -14.72 -32.73 -43.58
N THR A 20 -15.44 -31.80 -44.22
CA THR A 20 -15.11 -31.29 -45.55
C THR A 20 -14.20 -30.06 -45.52
N LEU A 21 -13.92 -29.51 -44.33
CA LEU A 21 -13.03 -28.39 -44.17
C LEU A 21 -11.57 -28.82 -44.44
N PRO A 22 -10.78 -28.03 -45.18
CA PRO A 22 -9.35 -28.26 -45.34
C PRO A 22 -8.65 -28.35 -43.98
N ASN A 23 -7.60 -29.18 -43.89
CA ASN A 23 -6.86 -29.39 -42.64
C ASN A 23 -6.30 -28.08 -42.07
N GLU A 24 -6.01 -27.11 -42.92
CA GLU A 24 -5.53 -25.77 -42.57
C GLU A 24 -6.60 -24.93 -41.86
N ILE A 25 -7.89 -25.11 -42.22
CA ILE A 25 -9.01 -24.43 -41.58
C ILE A 25 -9.33 -25.10 -40.26
N LEU A 26 -9.34 -26.44 -40.21
CA LEU A 26 -9.47 -27.20 -38.97
C LEU A 26 -8.32 -26.89 -38.00
N ALA A 27 -7.10 -26.78 -38.51
CA ALA A 27 -5.93 -26.34 -37.75
C ALA A 27 -6.11 -24.95 -37.13
N LYS A 28 -6.67 -24.01 -37.89
CA LYS A 28 -6.90 -22.65 -37.42
C LYS A 28 -8.02 -22.58 -36.37
N ILE A 29 -9.05 -23.42 -36.51
CA ILE A 29 -10.13 -23.56 -35.54
C ILE A 29 -9.62 -24.22 -34.25
N PHE A 30 -8.83 -25.28 -34.36
CA PHE A 30 -8.33 -26.04 -33.22
C PHE A 30 -7.09 -25.43 -32.55
N GLY A 31 -6.33 -24.60 -33.26
CA GLY A 31 -5.19 -23.86 -32.74
C GLY A 31 -5.55 -22.47 -32.21
N ASP A 32 -6.84 -22.12 -32.16
CA ASP A 32 -7.30 -20.87 -31.55
C ASP A 32 -7.28 -21.01 -30.01
N ASN A 33 -6.69 -20.03 -29.32
CA ASN A 33 -6.50 -20.04 -27.86
C ASN A 33 -7.82 -19.94 -27.06
N HIS A 34 -8.97 -19.93 -27.76
CA HIS A 34 -10.29 -19.85 -27.17
C HIS A 34 -10.93 -21.20 -26.87
N LEU A 35 -10.34 -22.32 -27.34
CA LEU A 35 -10.80 -23.65 -26.97
C LEU A 35 -10.24 -24.06 -25.60
N SER A 36 -11.11 -24.54 -24.72
CA SER A 36 -10.69 -25.07 -23.41
C SER A 36 -10.02 -26.44 -23.56
N ASP A 37 -9.22 -26.84 -22.58
CA ASP A 37 -8.59 -28.18 -22.54
C ASP A 37 -9.63 -29.32 -22.57
N VAL A 38 -10.81 -29.06 -22.00
CA VAL A 38 -11.95 -29.99 -21.97
C VAL A 38 -12.54 -30.16 -23.37
N ASP A 39 -12.74 -29.06 -24.09
CA ASP A 39 -13.27 -29.09 -25.45
C ASP A 39 -12.27 -29.74 -26.40
N THR A 40 -10.99 -29.44 -26.22
CA THR A 40 -9.89 -30.06 -26.95
C THR A 40 -9.84 -31.58 -26.74
N SER A 41 -9.99 -32.04 -25.49
CA SER A 41 -10.07 -33.47 -25.17
C SER A 41 -11.28 -34.15 -25.81
N ARG A 42 -12.45 -33.49 -25.80
CA ARG A 42 -13.66 -33.98 -26.47
C ARG A 42 -13.44 -34.08 -27.97
N LEU A 43 -12.87 -33.05 -28.59
CA LEU A 43 -12.58 -33.01 -30.04
C LEU A 43 -11.58 -34.10 -30.47
N ILE A 44 -10.58 -34.42 -29.65
CA ILE A 44 -9.67 -35.55 -29.87
C ILE A 44 -10.42 -36.89 -29.92
N GLN A 45 -11.46 -37.04 -29.10
CA GLN A 45 -12.27 -38.26 -29.03
C GLN A 45 -13.28 -38.38 -30.19
N VAL A 46 -13.64 -37.28 -30.85
CA VAL A 46 -14.63 -37.29 -31.94
C VAL A 46 -14.15 -38.11 -33.14
N CYS A 47 -12.93 -37.89 -33.64
CA CYS A 47 -12.40 -38.68 -34.76
C CYS A 47 -10.87 -38.65 -34.90
N LYS A 48 -10.30 -39.63 -35.62
CA LYS A 48 -8.86 -39.72 -35.91
C LYS A 48 -8.30 -38.49 -36.64
N LEU A 49 -9.10 -37.86 -37.51
CA LEU A 49 -8.71 -36.65 -38.25
C LEU A 49 -8.56 -35.45 -37.31
N PHE A 50 -9.49 -35.26 -36.38
CA PHE A 50 -9.40 -34.19 -35.36
C PHE A 50 -8.25 -34.47 -34.42
N LYS A 51 -8.10 -35.71 -33.94
CA LYS A 51 -6.92 -36.11 -33.15
C LYS A 51 -5.61 -35.78 -33.87
N GLY A 52 -5.47 -36.15 -35.14
CA GLY A 52 -4.25 -35.88 -35.92
C GLY A 52 -3.98 -34.40 -36.18
N ASN A 53 -5.02 -33.60 -36.41
CA ASN A 53 -4.86 -32.15 -36.57
C ASN A 53 -4.61 -31.47 -35.22
N ILE A 54 -5.40 -31.76 -34.18
CA ILE A 54 -5.23 -31.21 -32.83
C ILE A 54 -3.84 -31.54 -32.29
N GLN A 55 -3.35 -32.78 -32.43
CA GLN A 55 -2.01 -33.14 -31.98
C GLN A 55 -0.89 -32.36 -32.70
N LYS A 56 -1.12 -31.88 -33.93
CA LYS A 56 -0.18 -31.01 -34.66
C LYS A 56 -0.15 -29.56 -34.15
N PHE A 57 -1.23 -29.08 -33.50
CA PHE A 57 -1.39 -27.67 -33.13
C PHE A 57 -1.45 -27.43 -31.61
N VAL A 58 -2.14 -28.30 -30.87
CA VAL A 58 -2.29 -28.25 -29.40
C VAL A 58 -1.03 -28.73 -28.68
N GLY A 59 -0.13 -29.44 -29.37
CA GLY A 59 1.09 -29.97 -28.78
C GLY A 59 2.17 -28.94 -28.45
N GLN A 60 2.04 -27.66 -28.83
CA GLN A 60 3.16 -26.71 -28.66
C GLN A 60 3.18 -26.00 -27.31
N LYS A 61 2.04 -25.87 -26.61
CA LYS A 61 1.95 -25.14 -25.35
C LYS A 61 1.35 -26.03 -24.27
N PHE A 62 2.04 -26.13 -23.14
CA PHE A 62 1.59 -26.92 -21.99
C PHE A 62 1.54 -26.04 -20.74
N THR A 63 0.41 -26.03 -20.04
CA THR A 63 0.33 -25.40 -18.73
C THR A 63 0.52 -26.45 -17.64
N PHE A 64 1.64 -26.37 -16.92
CA PHE A 64 1.91 -27.20 -15.77
C PHE A 64 1.34 -26.54 -14.51
N THR A 65 0.26 -27.11 -13.98
CA THR A 65 -0.34 -26.58 -12.75
C THR A 65 0.24 -27.29 -11.53
N VAL A 66 0.98 -26.54 -10.72
CA VAL A 66 1.52 -26.99 -9.44
C VAL A 66 0.40 -26.94 -8.41
N ASP A 67 0.20 -28.08 -7.75
CA ASP A 67 -0.67 -28.31 -6.60
C ASP A 67 -2.19 -28.16 -6.83
N ASP A 68 -2.64 -28.30 -8.08
CA ASP A 68 -4.07 -28.38 -8.41
C ASP A 68 -4.66 -29.77 -8.10
N ILE A 69 -5.77 -29.78 -7.35
CA ILE A 69 -6.49 -30.98 -6.89
C ILE A 69 -7.08 -31.78 -8.06
N SER A 70 -7.51 -31.07 -9.10
CA SER A 70 -8.14 -31.62 -10.31
C SER A 70 -7.12 -31.96 -11.41
N HIS A 71 -5.99 -31.27 -11.43
CA HIS A 71 -4.91 -31.41 -12.42
C HIS A 71 -3.64 -31.97 -11.78
N SER A 72 -3.59 -33.29 -11.64
CA SER A 72 -2.41 -33.96 -11.12
C SER A 72 -1.29 -34.05 -12.15
N GLY A 73 -0.28 -33.19 -12.03
CA GLY A 73 0.98 -33.28 -12.77
C GLY A 73 1.59 -34.70 -12.79
N TRP A 74 1.38 -35.49 -11.73
CA TRP A 74 1.83 -36.88 -11.66
C TRP A 74 1.12 -37.82 -12.63
N ARG A 75 -0.16 -37.59 -12.96
CA ARG A 75 -0.87 -38.36 -14.00
C ARG A 75 -0.28 -38.10 -15.37
N PHE A 76 0.11 -36.86 -15.62
CA PHE A 76 0.78 -36.48 -16.86
C PHE A 76 2.17 -37.12 -16.95
N VAL A 77 2.98 -37.09 -15.88
CA VAL A 77 4.25 -37.81 -15.82
C VAL A 77 4.06 -39.32 -16.05
N ARG A 78 3.05 -39.95 -15.43
CA ARG A 78 2.69 -41.35 -15.71
C ARG A 78 2.38 -41.60 -17.19
N CYS A 79 1.76 -40.64 -17.87
CA CYS A 79 1.51 -40.71 -19.31
C CYS A 79 2.82 -40.64 -20.12
N LEU A 80 3.71 -39.70 -19.77
CA LEU A 80 5.03 -39.55 -20.37
C LEU A 80 5.95 -40.77 -20.15
N LEU A 81 5.89 -41.39 -18.97
CA LEU A 81 6.62 -42.63 -18.69
C LEU A 81 6.21 -43.78 -19.63
N ARG A 82 4.92 -43.83 -20.00
CA ARG A 82 4.38 -44.85 -20.91
C ARG A 82 4.63 -44.52 -22.38
N ASN A 83 4.54 -43.24 -22.73
CA ASN A 83 4.63 -42.74 -24.11
C ASN A 83 5.48 -41.44 -24.13
N PRO A 84 6.82 -41.54 -24.09
CA PRO A 84 7.72 -40.38 -24.04
C PRO A 84 7.52 -39.39 -25.18
N GLU A 85 7.13 -39.87 -26.36
CA GLU A 85 6.89 -39.09 -27.57
C GLU A 85 5.77 -38.03 -27.42
N ILE A 86 4.91 -38.16 -26.39
CA ILE A 86 3.91 -37.14 -26.06
C ILE A 86 4.58 -35.83 -25.64
N GLY A 87 5.77 -35.89 -25.07
CA GLY A 87 6.52 -34.70 -24.63
C GLY A 87 7.21 -33.94 -25.76
N GLU A 88 7.54 -34.62 -26.86
CA GLU A 88 8.34 -34.05 -27.95
C GLU A 88 7.72 -32.82 -28.62
N PRO A 89 6.39 -32.73 -28.83
CA PRO A 89 5.79 -31.57 -29.48
C PRO A 89 5.83 -30.27 -28.65
N PHE A 90 6.07 -30.34 -27.32
CA PHE A 90 6.01 -29.16 -26.46
C PHE A 90 7.15 -28.19 -26.76
N VAL A 91 6.77 -26.97 -27.15
CA VAL A 91 7.67 -25.85 -27.48
C VAL A 91 7.64 -24.78 -26.39
N ASP A 92 6.56 -24.72 -25.60
CA ASP A 92 6.31 -23.73 -24.57
C ASP A 92 5.67 -24.40 -23.35
N ILE A 93 6.25 -24.20 -22.17
CA ILE A 93 5.67 -24.60 -20.90
C ILE A 93 5.44 -23.36 -20.05
N THR A 94 4.21 -23.21 -19.57
CA THR A 94 3.86 -22.19 -18.56
C THR A 94 3.50 -22.89 -17.26
N VAL A 95 4.07 -22.44 -16.14
CA VAL A 95 3.76 -22.96 -14.81
C VAL A 95 2.73 -22.08 -14.14
N LYS A 96 1.66 -22.71 -13.67
CA LYS A 96 0.63 -22.07 -12.86
C LYS A 96 0.72 -22.60 -11.44
N TRP A 97 0.84 -21.70 -10.47
CA TRP A 97 0.89 -22.06 -9.05
C TRP A 97 -0.51 -21.97 -8.46
N ASP A 98 -1.12 -23.12 -8.17
CA ASP A 98 -2.39 -23.15 -7.46
C ASP A 98 -2.18 -23.34 -5.95
N ARG A 99 -2.98 -22.62 -5.16
CA ARG A 99 -2.61 -22.23 -3.80
C ARG A 99 -2.72 -23.38 -2.79
N ARG A 100 -1.59 -23.76 -2.18
CA ARG A 100 -1.56 -24.33 -0.82
C ARG A 100 -1.80 -23.24 0.22
N ASN A 101 -3.05 -22.86 0.47
CA ASN A 101 -3.29 -21.88 1.53
C ASN A 101 -3.11 -22.54 2.91
N TRP A 102 -1.89 -22.48 3.44
CA TRP A 102 -1.55 -23.01 4.77
C TRP A 102 -2.43 -22.41 5.88
N LYS A 103 -2.90 -21.16 5.72
CA LYS A 103 -3.81 -20.53 6.70
C LYS A 103 -5.19 -21.17 6.69
N LEU A 104 -5.67 -21.58 5.51
CA LEU A 104 -6.95 -22.29 5.38
C LEU A 104 -6.83 -23.76 5.75
N TRP A 105 -5.62 -24.35 5.75
CA TRP A 105 -5.43 -25.73 6.19
C TRP A 105 -5.93 -25.99 7.61
N LYS A 106 -5.77 -25.02 8.53
CA LYS A 106 -6.31 -25.11 9.90
C LYS A 106 -7.82 -25.37 9.92
N TYR A 107 -8.53 -25.07 8.84
CA TYR A 107 -9.98 -25.16 8.74
C TYR A 107 -10.46 -26.15 7.67
N ASP A 108 -9.66 -26.45 6.65
CA ASP A 108 -10.02 -27.37 5.57
C ASP A 108 -8.79 -28.09 4.98
N LYS A 109 -8.76 -29.43 5.08
CA LYS A 109 -7.73 -30.29 4.48
C LYS A 109 -7.95 -30.54 2.98
N LYS A 110 -9.12 -30.20 2.42
CA LYS A 110 -9.47 -30.42 1.02
C LYS A 110 -8.65 -29.68 -0.04
N PRO A 111 -8.00 -28.51 0.20
CA PRO A 111 -7.38 -27.77 -0.89
C PRO A 111 -6.00 -28.30 -1.34
N TRP A 112 -5.54 -29.44 -0.81
CA TRP A 112 -4.20 -29.96 -1.09
C TRP A 112 -4.23 -31.02 -2.18
N THR A 113 -3.22 -31.01 -3.06
CA THR A 113 -2.98 -32.14 -3.95
C THR A 113 -2.65 -33.35 -3.09
N THR A 114 -3.46 -34.40 -3.22
CA THR A 114 -3.21 -35.67 -2.54
C THR A 114 -1.88 -36.25 -3.00
N ASP A 115 -1.10 -36.75 -2.05
CA ASP A 115 0.06 -37.60 -2.36
C ASP A 115 -0.36 -38.71 -3.32
N TRP A 116 0.57 -39.10 -4.19
CA TRP A 116 0.31 -40.13 -5.18
C TRP A 116 1.26 -41.30 -5.02
N ILE A 117 0.83 -42.46 -5.49
CA ILE A 117 1.59 -43.69 -5.40
C ILE A 117 1.99 -44.12 -6.81
N TRP A 118 3.28 -44.32 -7.00
CA TRP A 118 3.85 -44.93 -8.19
C TRP A 118 3.79 -46.45 -8.09
N SER A 119 3.56 -47.13 -9.21
CA SER A 119 3.80 -48.57 -9.27
C SER A 119 5.31 -48.86 -9.16
N GLU A 120 5.68 -50.07 -8.76
CA GLU A 120 7.10 -50.46 -8.70
C GLU A 120 7.80 -50.32 -10.07
N SER A 121 7.10 -50.64 -11.16
CA SER A 121 7.60 -50.40 -12.52
C SER A 121 7.83 -48.92 -12.82
N GLU A 122 6.93 -48.03 -12.39
CA GLU A 122 7.07 -46.58 -12.54
C GLU A 122 8.24 -46.06 -11.70
N LYS A 123 8.42 -46.53 -10.46
CA LYS A 123 9.56 -46.16 -9.61
C LYS A 123 10.90 -46.53 -10.24
N ILE A 124 11.02 -47.72 -10.83
CA ILE A 124 12.23 -48.17 -11.53
C ILE A 124 12.51 -47.27 -12.73
N GLN A 125 11.49 -46.93 -13.53
CA GLN A 125 11.65 -46.02 -14.67
C GLN A 125 12.06 -44.62 -14.24
N ILE A 126 11.41 -44.06 -13.22
CA ILE A 126 11.74 -42.76 -12.64
C ILE A 126 13.17 -42.76 -12.11
N SER A 127 13.59 -43.76 -11.33
CA SER A 127 14.96 -43.85 -10.83
C SER A 127 15.95 -43.88 -11.98
N THR A 128 15.69 -44.71 -13.00
CA THR A 128 16.54 -44.82 -14.20
C THR A 128 16.67 -43.48 -14.92
N LEU A 129 15.57 -42.73 -15.05
CA LEU A 129 15.57 -41.39 -15.65
C LEU A 129 16.35 -40.38 -14.81
N CYS A 130 16.15 -40.39 -13.49
CA CYS A 130 16.89 -39.54 -12.57
C CYS A 130 18.39 -39.81 -12.65
N ASP A 131 18.80 -41.08 -12.66
CA ASP A 131 20.20 -41.48 -12.74
C ASP A 131 20.81 -41.10 -14.11
N LYS A 132 20.06 -41.30 -15.20
CA LYS A 132 20.47 -40.94 -16.57
C LYS A 132 20.75 -39.44 -16.71
N TRP A 133 19.89 -38.60 -16.17
CA TRP A 133 19.97 -37.14 -16.32
C TRP A 133 20.62 -36.43 -15.12
N GLY A 134 21.04 -37.17 -14.10
CA GLY A 134 21.68 -36.63 -12.91
C GLY A 134 20.76 -35.76 -12.04
N ILE A 135 19.46 -36.05 -12.01
CA ILE A 135 18.50 -35.35 -11.13
C ILE A 135 18.97 -35.48 -9.67
N ASN A 136 18.95 -34.36 -8.94
CA ASN A 136 19.41 -34.28 -7.56
C ASN A 136 18.72 -35.33 -6.68
N GLU A 137 19.47 -35.98 -5.80
CA GLU A 137 18.93 -37.05 -4.94
C GLU A 137 17.77 -36.57 -4.06
N ASN A 138 17.77 -35.30 -3.64
CA ASN A 138 16.65 -34.69 -2.92
C ASN A 138 15.39 -34.69 -3.79
N THR A 139 15.47 -34.13 -5.00
CA THR A 139 14.36 -34.12 -5.96
C THR A 139 13.90 -35.54 -6.31
N LYS A 140 14.84 -36.47 -6.55
CA LYS A 140 14.55 -37.88 -6.82
C LYS A 140 13.75 -38.51 -5.68
N SER A 141 14.18 -38.31 -4.43
CA SER A 141 13.49 -38.82 -3.24
C SER A 141 12.06 -38.28 -3.12
N VAL A 142 11.87 -36.96 -3.30
CA VAL A 142 10.55 -36.31 -3.24
C VAL A 142 9.62 -36.82 -4.35
N VAL A 143 10.13 -36.93 -5.58
CA VAL A 143 9.39 -37.48 -6.71
C VAL A 143 8.99 -38.93 -6.43
N LEU A 144 9.90 -39.81 -6.02
CA LEU A 144 9.61 -41.23 -5.74
C LEU A 144 8.67 -41.42 -4.55
N GLY A 145 8.74 -40.52 -3.56
CA GLY A 145 7.81 -40.46 -2.43
C GLY A 145 6.41 -39.98 -2.81
N GLY A 146 6.24 -39.52 -4.05
CA GLY A 146 4.97 -39.01 -4.56
C GLY A 146 4.51 -37.73 -3.86
N LYS A 147 5.48 -36.89 -3.49
CA LYS A 147 5.29 -35.66 -2.75
C LYS A 147 5.60 -34.45 -3.64
N ASN A 148 5.00 -33.31 -3.31
CA ASN A 148 5.19 -32.00 -3.94
C ASN A 148 5.21 -32.00 -5.48
N SER A 149 4.11 -31.59 -6.10
CA SER A 149 3.99 -31.64 -7.56
C SER A 149 5.02 -30.80 -8.31
N GLU A 150 5.60 -29.75 -7.70
CA GLU A 150 6.64 -28.92 -8.33
C GLU A 150 7.89 -29.74 -8.69
N ALA A 151 8.27 -30.72 -7.86
CA ALA A 151 9.43 -31.58 -8.10
C ALA A 151 9.32 -32.43 -9.39
N LEU A 152 8.09 -32.59 -9.93
CA LEU A 152 7.85 -33.27 -11.20
C LEU A 152 8.31 -32.46 -12.42
N MET A 153 8.54 -31.15 -12.28
CA MET A 153 9.02 -30.30 -13.37
C MET A 153 10.32 -30.86 -13.97
N SER A 154 11.27 -31.26 -13.14
CA SER A 154 12.54 -31.85 -13.59
C SER A 154 12.33 -33.10 -14.43
N LEU A 155 11.35 -33.94 -14.09
CA LEU A 155 10.99 -35.11 -14.92
C LEU A 155 10.35 -34.69 -16.24
N ILE A 156 9.45 -33.72 -16.25
CA ILE A 156 8.80 -33.24 -17.48
C ILE A 156 9.84 -32.69 -18.46
N LEU A 157 10.87 -31.98 -17.96
CA LEU A 157 11.97 -31.47 -18.79
C LEU A 157 12.83 -32.58 -19.42
N CYS A 158 12.82 -33.80 -18.87
CA CYS A 158 13.46 -34.97 -19.49
C CYS A 158 12.75 -35.47 -20.75
N PHE A 159 11.46 -35.13 -20.92
CA PHE A 159 10.61 -35.59 -22.02
C PHE A 159 10.33 -34.53 -23.09
N THR A 160 10.85 -33.31 -22.93
CA THR A 160 10.46 -32.15 -23.77
C THR A 160 11.63 -31.60 -24.59
N PRO A 161 12.29 -32.41 -25.45
CA PRO A 161 13.52 -32.01 -26.14
C PRO A 161 13.39 -30.78 -27.06
N ASN A 162 12.17 -30.43 -27.50
CA ASN A 162 11.93 -29.30 -28.39
C ASN A 162 11.45 -28.04 -27.68
N LEU A 163 11.52 -28.01 -26.34
CA LEU A 163 11.13 -26.85 -25.55
C LEU A 163 11.99 -25.63 -25.90
N LYS A 164 11.33 -24.52 -26.23
CA LYS A 164 11.96 -23.23 -26.53
C LYS A 164 11.59 -22.16 -25.51
N ALA A 165 10.42 -22.25 -24.88
CA ALA A 165 9.96 -21.27 -23.90
C ALA A 165 9.56 -21.95 -22.58
N LEU A 166 10.02 -21.39 -21.46
CA LEU A 166 9.64 -21.82 -20.12
C LEU A 166 9.29 -20.60 -19.28
N ASP A 167 8.02 -20.45 -18.94
CA ASP A 167 7.52 -19.44 -18.02
C ASP A 167 7.17 -20.10 -16.69
N LEU A 168 7.99 -19.91 -15.66
CA LEU A 168 7.72 -20.41 -14.31
C LEU A 168 6.62 -19.62 -13.58
N GLY A 169 5.97 -18.64 -14.22
CA GLY A 169 4.83 -17.92 -13.67
C GLY A 169 5.18 -17.00 -12.49
N GLU A 170 4.16 -16.55 -11.75
CA GLU A 170 4.34 -15.78 -10.51
C GLU A 170 4.51 -16.75 -9.34
N VAL A 171 5.74 -17.15 -9.06
CA VAL A 171 6.14 -18.06 -7.98
C VAL A 171 5.78 -17.47 -6.63
N ASP A 172 4.81 -18.07 -5.96
CA ASP A 172 4.45 -17.72 -4.58
C ASP A 172 5.34 -18.53 -3.63
N LEU A 173 6.58 -18.06 -3.44
CA LEU A 173 7.62 -18.78 -2.68
C LEU A 173 7.20 -19.21 -1.26
N PRO A 174 6.38 -18.47 -0.48
CA PRO A 174 5.81 -18.99 0.77
C PRO A 174 4.98 -20.27 0.64
N LEU A 175 4.53 -20.63 -0.57
CA LEU A 175 3.85 -21.91 -0.85
C LEU A 175 4.84 -23.05 -1.10
N VAL A 176 6.04 -22.73 -1.57
CA VAL A 176 7.10 -23.69 -1.90
C VAL A 176 8.01 -23.93 -0.69
N ASP A 177 8.22 -22.88 0.11
CA ASP A 177 9.07 -22.88 1.29
C ASP A 177 8.25 -22.84 2.59
N ILE A 178 7.89 -24.03 3.08
CA ILE A 178 7.35 -24.26 4.44
C ILE A 178 8.35 -23.82 5.53
N GLY A 179 9.66 -23.73 5.24
CA GLY A 179 10.74 -23.54 6.22
C GLY A 179 10.79 -22.10 6.75
N MET A 180 10.46 -21.11 5.91
CA MET A 180 10.34 -19.73 6.38
C MET A 180 9.11 -19.50 7.28
N ILE A 181 8.07 -20.33 7.17
CA ILE A 181 6.97 -20.32 8.15
C ILE A 181 7.46 -20.83 9.52
N THR A 182 8.41 -21.77 9.52
CA THR A 182 9.01 -22.34 10.75
C THR A 182 10.11 -21.48 11.36
N ALA A 183 10.62 -20.49 10.62
CA ALA A 183 11.58 -19.51 11.15
C ALA A 183 10.93 -18.48 12.08
N SER A 184 9.59 -18.45 12.20
CA SER A 184 8.97 -17.81 13.36
C SER A 184 9.22 -18.69 14.58
N ASN A 185 9.80 -18.13 15.65
CA ASN A 185 10.05 -18.81 16.95
C ASN A 185 8.77 -19.28 17.68
N ASP A 186 7.67 -19.46 16.97
CA ASP A 186 6.41 -19.96 17.50
C ASP A 186 6.40 -21.49 17.38
N THR A 187 6.87 -22.17 18.44
CA THR A 187 6.92 -23.63 18.56
C THR A 187 5.55 -24.30 18.32
N SER A 188 4.44 -23.57 18.47
CA SER A 188 3.11 -24.07 18.13
C SER A 188 2.91 -24.31 16.63
N VAL A 189 3.64 -23.59 15.78
CA VAL A 189 3.60 -23.76 14.32
C VAL A 189 4.30 -25.06 13.93
N ASP A 190 5.39 -25.40 14.62
CA ASP A 190 6.20 -26.59 14.35
C ASP A 190 5.46 -27.90 14.67
N LEU A 191 4.79 -27.95 15.83
CA LEU A 191 3.95 -29.09 16.22
C LEU A 191 2.73 -29.26 15.29
N ASN A 192 2.13 -28.16 14.84
CA ASN A 192 1.04 -28.22 13.88
C ASN A 192 1.49 -28.75 12.51
N ILE A 193 2.72 -28.44 12.08
CA ILE A 193 3.32 -28.97 10.84
C ILE A 193 3.60 -30.48 10.97
N LEU A 194 4.07 -30.93 12.13
CA LEU A 194 4.31 -32.35 12.38
C LEU A 194 3.02 -33.19 12.39
N LYS A 195 2.00 -32.73 13.13
CA LYS A 195 0.65 -33.34 13.11
C LYS A 195 0.06 -33.33 11.71
N LEU A 196 0.30 -32.27 10.92
CA LEU A 196 -0.12 -32.15 9.52
C LEU A 196 0.51 -33.22 8.62
N LEU A 197 1.76 -33.59 8.90
CA LEU A 197 2.52 -34.60 8.15
C LEU A 197 2.24 -36.04 8.62
N GLY A 198 1.28 -36.24 9.52
CA GLY A 198 0.87 -37.55 10.01
C GLY A 198 1.78 -38.10 11.10
N HIS A 199 2.56 -37.26 11.77
CA HIS A 199 3.27 -37.62 12.97
C HIS A 199 2.41 -37.25 14.18
N ASP A 200 1.73 -38.25 14.74
CA ASP A 200 1.05 -38.13 16.03
C ASP A 200 2.14 -38.16 17.11
N PHE A 201 2.26 -37.06 17.84
CA PHE A 201 3.02 -37.03 19.09
C PHE A 201 2.01 -37.04 20.22
N ASP A 202 2.12 -38.00 21.13
CA ASP A 202 1.31 -38.04 22.35
C ASP A 202 1.68 -36.81 23.19
N GLU A 203 0.69 -35.94 23.45
CA GLU A 203 0.85 -34.71 24.24
C GLU A 203 0.79 -34.98 25.75
N ASP A 204 0.65 -36.25 26.15
CA ASP A 204 0.36 -36.67 27.52
C ASP A 204 1.61 -37.08 28.33
N ASP A 205 2.83 -36.99 27.77
CA ASP A 205 4.06 -37.29 28.51
C ASP A 205 4.51 -36.08 29.36
N ASP A 206 4.77 -36.34 30.64
CA ASP A 206 5.00 -35.40 31.74
C ASP A 206 5.91 -34.17 31.40
N GLU A 207 5.55 -33.00 31.94
CA GLU A 207 6.18 -31.68 31.71
C GLU A 207 7.70 -31.59 31.99
N GLU A 208 8.33 -32.63 32.54
CA GLU A 208 9.73 -32.59 33.00
C GLU A 208 10.78 -32.64 31.87
N ASP A 209 10.43 -32.93 30.61
CA ASP A 209 11.41 -32.93 29.50
C ASP A 209 10.95 -32.24 28.21
N TYR A 210 10.33 -31.06 28.35
CA TYR A 210 9.91 -30.22 27.23
C TYR A 210 11.05 -29.91 26.24
N SER A 211 12.29 -29.79 26.74
CA SER A 211 13.46 -29.45 25.92
C SER A 211 13.90 -30.60 24.99
N TYR A 212 13.84 -31.85 25.47
CA TYR A 212 14.12 -33.02 24.65
C TYR A 212 13.04 -33.24 23.60
N TYR A 213 11.77 -33.07 23.99
CA TYR A 213 10.63 -33.15 23.10
C TYR A 213 10.69 -32.10 21.98
N GLU A 214 10.99 -30.84 22.32
CA GLU A 214 11.17 -29.76 21.35
C GLU A 214 12.29 -30.10 20.35
N SER A 215 13.40 -30.67 20.82
CA SER A 215 14.51 -31.07 19.96
C SER A 215 14.14 -32.22 19.00
N GLN A 216 13.36 -33.20 19.47
CA GLN A 216 12.86 -34.32 18.66
C GLN A 216 11.81 -33.84 17.66
N ALA A 217 10.88 -32.99 18.08
CA ALA A 217 9.89 -32.36 17.22
C ALA A 217 10.59 -31.55 16.12
N GLN A 218 11.52 -30.65 16.46
CA GLN A 218 12.30 -29.90 15.47
C GLN A 218 13.09 -30.82 14.53
N ARG A 219 13.64 -31.95 15.01
CA ARG A 219 14.37 -32.90 14.17
C ARG A 219 13.44 -33.66 13.21
N ALA A 220 12.32 -34.16 13.71
CA ALA A 220 11.28 -34.80 12.91
C ALA A 220 10.71 -33.82 11.88
N GLN A 221 10.52 -32.56 12.27
CA GLN A 221 10.02 -31.51 11.42
C GLN A 221 11.02 -31.19 10.32
N ARG A 222 12.28 -30.96 10.66
CA ARG A 222 13.35 -30.77 9.65
C ARG A 222 13.44 -31.95 8.70
N SER A 223 13.31 -33.18 9.20
CA SER A 223 13.32 -34.40 8.37
C SER A 223 12.12 -34.45 7.43
N CYS A 224 10.93 -34.15 7.94
CA CYS A 224 9.70 -34.21 7.16
C CYS A 224 9.61 -33.06 6.16
N VAL A 225 9.91 -31.82 6.59
CA VAL A 225 10.00 -30.63 5.73
C VAL A 225 11.01 -30.82 4.59
N ARG A 226 12.18 -31.41 4.86
CA ARG A 226 13.15 -31.78 3.81
C ARG A 226 12.56 -32.70 2.75
N SER A 227 11.58 -33.52 3.10
CA SER A 227 10.90 -34.43 2.17
C SER A 227 9.86 -33.74 1.26
N TYR A 228 9.60 -32.45 1.47
CA TYR A 228 8.68 -31.64 0.67
C TYR A 228 9.32 -30.39 0.06
N GLN A 229 10.60 -30.12 0.34
CA GLN A 229 11.25 -28.86 -0.02
C GLN A 229 12.51 -29.01 -0.85
N PRO A 230 12.76 -28.04 -1.75
CA PRO A 230 14.05 -27.92 -2.40
C PRO A 230 15.12 -27.47 -1.39
N ARG A 231 16.39 -27.62 -1.77
CA ARG A 231 17.50 -27.15 -0.95
C ARG A 231 17.51 -25.63 -0.91
N ASN A 232 17.95 -25.09 0.22
CA ASN A 232 18.15 -23.66 0.46
C ASN A 232 16.91 -22.80 0.19
N HIS A 233 15.70 -23.34 0.37
CA HIS A 233 14.45 -22.59 0.26
C HIS A 233 14.17 -22.01 -1.16
N SER A 234 14.69 -22.68 -2.19
CA SER A 234 14.56 -22.30 -3.61
C SER A 234 13.34 -22.96 -4.32
N LEU A 235 13.50 -23.37 -5.58
CA LEU A 235 12.58 -24.24 -6.34
C LEU A 235 13.29 -25.55 -6.68
N PHE A 236 12.59 -26.69 -6.77
CA PHE A 236 13.27 -27.93 -7.20
C PHE A 236 13.76 -27.81 -8.64
N PHE A 237 13.15 -26.95 -9.46
CA PHE A 237 13.72 -26.56 -10.75
C PHE A 237 15.19 -26.10 -10.65
N PHE A 238 15.51 -25.20 -9.71
CA PHE A 238 16.87 -24.64 -9.57
C PHE A 238 17.85 -25.61 -8.91
N ASP A 239 17.38 -26.48 -8.01
CA ASP A 239 18.16 -27.59 -7.42
C ASP A 239 18.76 -28.54 -8.48
N ASN A 240 18.16 -28.56 -9.67
CA ASN A 240 18.51 -29.40 -10.79
C ASN A 240 19.18 -28.64 -11.94
N LEU A 241 19.71 -27.45 -11.67
CA LEU A 241 20.61 -26.77 -12.59
C LEU A 241 22.06 -26.90 -12.11
N GLN A 242 23.01 -26.80 -13.03
CA GLN A 242 24.41 -26.65 -12.62
C GLN A 242 24.62 -25.25 -12.03
N TYR A 243 25.36 -25.15 -10.93
CA TYR A 243 25.86 -23.89 -10.34
C TYR A 243 27.22 -24.12 -9.66
N LYS A 244 27.97 -23.04 -9.38
CA LYS A 244 29.29 -23.12 -8.71
C LYS A 244 29.17 -22.62 -7.28
N SER A 245 29.35 -23.52 -6.30
CA SER A 245 29.35 -23.24 -4.86
C SER A 245 30.74 -23.49 -4.29
N ASP A 246 31.34 -22.49 -3.64
CA ASP A 246 32.66 -22.62 -2.98
C ASP A 246 33.75 -23.23 -3.88
N GLY A 247 33.77 -22.83 -5.16
CA GLY A 247 34.72 -23.34 -6.15
C GLY A 247 34.32 -24.66 -6.82
N ASN A 248 33.33 -25.38 -6.30
CA ASN A 248 32.88 -26.67 -6.82
C ASN A 248 31.63 -26.54 -7.69
N ILE A 249 31.57 -27.28 -8.80
CA ILE A 249 30.36 -27.36 -9.64
C ILE A 249 29.40 -28.35 -8.98
N VAL A 250 28.20 -27.87 -8.65
CA VAL A 250 27.08 -28.62 -8.07
C VAL A 250 25.98 -28.71 -9.13
N GLY A 251 25.23 -29.81 -9.20
CA GLY A 251 24.12 -30.02 -10.14
C GLY A 251 24.37 -31.14 -11.17
N PRO A 252 23.41 -31.40 -12.09
CA PRO A 252 23.49 -32.51 -13.04
C PRO A 252 24.60 -32.30 -14.06
N LYS A 253 25.47 -33.28 -14.30
CA LYS A 253 26.54 -33.19 -15.32
C LYS A 253 26.01 -33.04 -16.74
N ILE A 254 24.78 -33.49 -16.98
CA ILE A 254 24.12 -33.51 -18.29
C ILE A 254 22.89 -32.61 -18.21
N LEU A 255 22.78 -31.66 -19.12
CA LEU A 255 21.64 -30.76 -19.20
C LEU A 255 20.38 -31.53 -19.64
N PHE A 256 19.23 -31.20 -19.06
CA PHE A 256 17.97 -31.80 -19.49
C PHE A 256 17.65 -31.48 -20.96
N PRO A 257 17.04 -32.40 -21.71
CA PRO A 257 16.60 -32.17 -23.08
C PRO A 257 15.80 -30.87 -23.24
N GLY A 258 14.83 -30.61 -22.36
CA GLY A 258 14.01 -29.40 -22.41
C GLY A 258 14.76 -28.11 -22.09
N LEU A 259 15.96 -28.19 -21.49
CA LEU A 259 16.80 -27.02 -21.24
C LEU A 259 17.84 -26.79 -22.33
N ALA A 260 18.21 -27.84 -23.08
CA ALA A 260 19.23 -27.75 -24.13
C ALA A 260 18.84 -26.80 -25.28
N ASN A 261 17.54 -26.69 -25.55
CA ASN A 261 16.99 -25.87 -26.63
C ASN A 261 16.24 -24.62 -26.16
N LEU A 262 16.28 -24.32 -24.85
CA LEU A 262 15.53 -23.22 -24.28
C LEU A 262 16.06 -21.87 -24.80
N GLU A 263 15.17 -21.10 -25.43
CA GLU A 263 15.44 -19.77 -26.00
C GLU A 263 14.84 -18.65 -25.14
N TYR A 264 13.73 -18.91 -24.45
CA TYR A 264 12.99 -17.92 -23.66
C TYR A 264 12.73 -18.46 -22.26
N PHE A 265 13.12 -17.69 -21.25
CA PHE A 265 12.84 -18.02 -19.85
C PHE A 265 12.16 -16.84 -19.16
N ARG A 266 11.15 -17.16 -18.36
CA ARG A 266 10.44 -16.18 -17.54
C ARG A 266 10.18 -16.72 -16.15
N ILE A 267 10.34 -15.87 -15.15
CA ILE A 267 9.97 -16.15 -13.76
C ILE A 267 9.49 -14.85 -13.10
N GLY A 268 8.46 -14.91 -12.27
CA GLY A 268 7.98 -13.78 -11.50
C GLY A 268 7.76 -14.14 -10.04
N GLY A 269 7.65 -13.13 -9.18
CA GLY A 269 7.12 -13.28 -7.82
C GLY A 269 5.70 -12.69 -7.69
N PRO A 270 5.03 -12.85 -6.55
CA PRO A 270 3.68 -12.34 -6.32
C PRO A 270 3.64 -10.81 -6.26
N LYS A 271 2.74 -10.20 -7.02
CA LYS A 271 2.63 -8.72 -7.15
C LYS A 271 2.42 -7.96 -5.84
N LYS A 272 1.87 -8.61 -4.80
CA LYS A 272 1.37 -7.96 -3.57
C LYS A 272 2.21 -8.20 -2.31
N HIS A 273 3.35 -8.87 -2.38
CA HIS A 273 4.17 -9.05 -1.18
C HIS A 273 4.98 -7.79 -0.86
N HIS A 274 4.48 -7.04 0.12
CA HIS A 274 5.16 -5.92 0.78
C HIS A 274 5.82 -6.33 2.11
N GLY A 275 5.89 -7.63 2.41
CA GLY A 275 6.47 -8.14 3.66
C GLY A 275 7.99 -8.09 3.66
N ILE A 276 8.56 -7.75 4.82
CA ILE A 276 10.00 -7.77 5.11
C ILE A 276 10.59 -9.19 4.95
N HIS A 277 9.75 -10.21 5.00
CA HIS A 277 10.09 -11.63 4.85
C HIS A 277 9.71 -12.20 3.47
N GLY A 278 9.57 -11.34 2.45
CA GLY A 278 9.34 -11.80 1.08
C GLY A 278 10.52 -12.64 0.62
N VAL A 279 10.34 -13.96 0.56
CA VAL A 279 11.32 -14.90 -0.02
C VAL A 279 11.64 -14.42 -1.43
N SER A 280 12.92 -14.44 -1.75
CA SER A 280 13.49 -13.86 -2.96
C SER A 280 14.29 -14.92 -3.70
N LEU A 281 14.35 -14.80 -5.03
CA LEU A 281 15.22 -15.65 -5.83
C LEU A 281 16.67 -15.38 -5.43
N GLN A 282 17.45 -16.44 -5.32
CA GLN A 282 18.87 -16.30 -5.07
C GLN A 282 19.55 -15.75 -6.33
N GLN A 283 20.57 -14.92 -6.15
CA GLN A 283 21.32 -14.37 -7.29
C GLN A 283 22.01 -15.48 -8.09
N SER A 284 22.44 -16.54 -7.41
CA SER A 284 23.07 -17.74 -7.97
C SER A 284 22.19 -18.43 -9.03
N GLU A 285 20.89 -18.55 -8.76
CA GLU A 285 19.89 -19.16 -9.64
C GLU A 285 19.80 -18.46 -11.00
N CYS A 286 20.05 -17.16 -11.04
CA CYS A 286 20.02 -16.39 -12.28
C CYS A 286 21.15 -16.78 -13.23
N PHE A 287 22.35 -17.00 -12.69
CA PHE A 287 23.53 -17.30 -13.51
C PHE A 287 23.39 -18.62 -14.24
N SER A 288 22.81 -19.63 -13.61
CA SER A 288 22.54 -20.93 -14.23
C SER A 288 21.64 -20.80 -15.46
N ILE A 289 20.67 -19.89 -15.44
CA ILE A 289 19.79 -19.62 -16.58
C ILE A 289 20.50 -18.85 -17.69
N PHE A 290 21.30 -17.84 -17.33
CA PHE A 290 22.04 -17.06 -18.34
C PHE A 290 23.04 -17.92 -19.11
N LEU A 291 23.55 -18.99 -18.52
CA LEU A 291 24.53 -19.88 -19.13
C LEU A 291 23.90 -21.02 -19.95
N LEU A 292 22.57 -21.07 -20.11
CA LEU A 292 21.94 -22.07 -20.95
C LEU A 292 22.36 -21.91 -22.42
N PRO A 293 22.61 -23.00 -23.17
CA PRO A 293 23.32 -22.92 -24.45
C PRO A 293 22.63 -22.07 -25.52
N ARG A 294 21.29 -22.04 -25.54
CA ARG A 294 20.49 -21.36 -26.58
C ARG A 294 19.65 -20.20 -26.07
N ILE A 295 19.85 -19.76 -24.82
CA ILE A 295 19.01 -18.73 -24.22
C ILE A 295 19.16 -17.40 -24.95
N GLN A 296 18.05 -16.81 -25.36
CA GLN A 296 18.03 -15.52 -26.07
C GLN A 296 17.35 -14.43 -25.26
N SER A 297 16.36 -14.78 -24.44
CA SER A 297 15.60 -13.83 -23.65
C SER A 297 15.33 -14.35 -22.24
N VAL A 298 15.58 -13.52 -21.23
CA VAL A 298 15.27 -13.81 -19.83
C VAL A 298 14.49 -12.66 -19.23
N GLU A 299 13.36 -12.98 -18.62
CA GLU A 299 12.52 -12.04 -17.90
C GLU A 299 12.31 -12.46 -16.44
N MET A 300 12.74 -11.62 -15.50
CA MET A 300 12.67 -11.88 -14.06
C MET A 300 11.85 -10.79 -13.36
N PHE A 301 10.68 -11.16 -12.84
CA PHE A 301 9.74 -10.28 -12.14
C PHE A 301 9.67 -10.59 -10.63
N ALA A 302 10.81 -10.90 -10.00
CA ALA A 302 10.90 -11.33 -8.61
C ALA A 302 11.76 -10.38 -7.76
N LEU A 303 11.75 -10.57 -6.45
CA LEU A 303 12.72 -9.95 -5.54
C LEU A 303 13.97 -10.83 -5.49
N PHE A 304 15.15 -10.24 -5.32
CA PHE A 304 16.42 -10.96 -5.13
C PHE A 304 16.95 -10.83 -3.70
N SER A 305 17.49 -11.92 -3.14
CA SER A 305 18.15 -11.94 -1.83
C SER A 305 19.59 -11.44 -1.94
N ASP A 306 20.17 -10.94 -0.84
CA ASP A 306 21.55 -10.43 -0.82
C ASP A 306 22.59 -11.52 -0.56
N TYR A 307 22.18 -12.60 0.09
CA TYR A 307 23.06 -13.66 0.48
C TYR A 307 23.20 -14.62 -0.68
N ASP A 308 24.26 -14.43 -1.47
CA ASP A 308 24.95 -15.52 -2.15
C ASP A 308 26.29 -15.06 -2.75
N SER A 309 27.40 -15.59 -2.23
CA SER A 309 28.78 -15.35 -2.70
C SER A 309 29.10 -16.06 -4.03
N TYR A 310 28.09 -16.57 -4.71
CA TYR A 310 28.25 -17.50 -5.81
C TYR A 310 28.82 -16.79 -7.05
N GLU A 311 29.61 -17.55 -7.80
CA GLU A 311 30.23 -17.13 -9.05
C GLU A 311 29.60 -17.88 -10.23
N PRO A 312 29.62 -17.29 -11.44
CA PRO A 312 29.30 -18.06 -12.63
C PRO A 312 30.21 -19.31 -12.75
N ILE A 313 29.64 -20.38 -13.28
CA ILE A 313 30.33 -21.67 -13.48
C ILE A 313 31.41 -21.55 -14.55
N THR A 314 31.18 -20.70 -15.55
CA THR A 314 32.00 -20.63 -16.75
C THR A 314 32.30 -19.19 -17.13
N ASP A 315 33.50 -18.96 -17.66
CA ASP A 315 33.85 -17.73 -18.37
C ASP A 315 33.31 -17.70 -19.81
N THR A 316 32.58 -18.73 -20.22
CA THR A 316 32.00 -18.79 -21.55
C THR A 316 30.90 -17.73 -21.66
N PRO A 317 30.94 -16.87 -22.68
CA PRO A 317 29.93 -15.83 -22.83
C PRO A 317 28.56 -16.45 -23.12
N SER A 318 27.55 -15.94 -22.42
CA SER A 318 26.14 -16.29 -22.61
C SER A 318 25.65 -15.94 -24.02
N THR A 319 24.71 -16.73 -24.55
CA THR A 319 23.99 -16.44 -25.81
C THR A 319 22.85 -15.42 -25.64
N LEU A 320 22.61 -14.94 -24.41
CA LEU A 320 21.53 -14.05 -24.05
C LEU A 320 21.60 -12.72 -24.81
N LYS A 321 20.49 -12.37 -25.46
CA LYS A 321 20.32 -11.11 -26.22
C LYS A 321 19.44 -10.10 -25.49
N ARG A 322 18.48 -10.56 -24.69
CA ARG A 322 17.49 -9.68 -24.02
C ARG A 322 17.39 -10.03 -22.55
N LEU A 323 17.55 -9.02 -21.72
CA LEU A 323 17.46 -9.16 -20.27
C LEU A 323 16.48 -8.15 -19.69
N THR A 324 15.47 -8.66 -18.99
CA THR A 324 14.44 -7.86 -18.33
C THR A 324 14.42 -8.22 -16.84
N PHE A 325 14.76 -7.26 -15.99
CA PHE A 325 14.54 -7.34 -14.54
C PHE A 325 13.43 -6.38 -14.14
N THR A 326 12.38 -6.86 -13.50
CA THR A 326 11.26 -6.01 -13.08
C THR A 326 10.84 -6.39 -11.66
N ARG A 327 11.58 -5.89 -10.66
CA ARG A 327 11.25 -5.73 -9.22
C ARG A 327 12.54 -5.55 -8.41
N GLY A 328 12.38 -5.19 -7.13
CA GLY A 328 13.44 -4.69 -6.26
C GLY A 328 14.43 -5.72 -5.74
N PHE A 329 15.55 -5.24 -5.23
CA PHE A 329 16.43 -5.96 -4.31
C PHE A 329 15.98 -5.64 -2.89
N THR A 330 15.98 -6.61 -1.99
CA THR A 330 15.35 -6.46 -0.67
C THR A 330 16.10 -5.50 0.26
N ASN A 331 17.41 -5.28 0.08
CA ASN A 331 18.24 -4.70 1.14
C ASN A 331 19.14 -3.53 0.73
N ARG A 332 19.61 -2.77 1.73
CA ARG A 332 20.01 -1.35 1.64
C ARG A 332 21.46 -1.05 1.23
N GLN A 333 22.30 -2.03 0.89
CA GLN A 333 23.73 -1.76 0.64
C GLN A 333 24.05 -1.56 -0.85
N ASP A 334 24.48 -0.34 -1.18
CA ASP A 334 24.73 0.12 -2.56
C ASP A 334 25.89 -0.57 -3.31
N PRO A 335 27.03 -0.93 -2.70
CA PRO A 335 28.18 -1.47 -3.46
C PRO A 335 27.92 -2.86 -4.05
N GLU A 336 27.22 -3.73 -3.31
CA GLU A 336 27.04 -5.13 -3.67
C GLU A 336 26.13 -5.30 -4.90
N ARG A 337 25.15 -4.40 -5.06
CA ARG A 337 24.24 -4.45 -6.21
C ARG A 337 24.93 -4.11 -7.53
N VAL A 338 25.84 -3.13 -7.53
CA VAL A 338 26.63 -2.81 -8.72
C VAL A 338 27.55 -3.99 -9.07
N SER A 339 28.14 -4.63 -8.07
CA SER A 339 28.95 -5.85 -8.24
C SER A 339 28.15 -7.00 -8.86
N PHE A 340 26.90 -7.23 -8.43
CA PHE A 340 26.02 -8.20 -9.07
C PHE A 340 25.81 -7.91 -10.56
N PHE A 341 25.41 -6.68 -10.92
CA PHE A 341 25.23 -6.32 -12.32
C PHE A 341 26.53 -6.33 -13.11
N GLU A 342 27.67 -6.08 -12.47
CA GLU A 342 28.98 -6.25 -13.08
C GLU A 342 29.25 -7.70 -13.44
N LYS A 343 29.00 -8.65 -12.53
CA LYS A 343 29.07 -10.09 -12.83
C LYS A 343 28.13 -10.46 -13.96
N VAL A 344 26.86 -10.05 -13.90
CA VAL A 344 25.87 -10.32 -14.96
C VAL A 344 26.35 -9.80 -16.30
N SER A 345 26.80 -8.55 -16.38
CA SER A 345 27.25 -7.93 -17.64
C SER A 345 28.49 -8.61 -18.24
N LYS A 346 29.41 -9.14 -17.40
CA LYS A 346 30.58 -9.89 -17.85
C LYS A 346 30.22 -11.24 -18.47
N ILE A 347 29.15 -11.87 -18.00
CA ILE A 347 28.67 -13.15 -18.53
C ILE A 347 27.82 -12.91 -19.79
N THR A 348 27.07 -11.82 -19.82
CA THR A 348 26.05 -11.50 -20.85
C THR A 348 26.56 -10.50 -21.88
N VAL A 349 27.76 -10.75 -22.43
CA VAL A 349 28.44 -9.84 -23.38
C VAL A 349 27.76 -9.71 -24.75
N ASN A 350 26.76 -10.55 -25.03
CA ASN A 350 25.99 -10.58 -26.28
C ASN A 350 24.62 -9.87 -26.17
N LEU A 351 24.35 -9.14 -25.08
CA LEU A 351 23.09 -8.43 -24.91
C LEU A 351 22.90 -7.37 -26.00
N GLU A 352 21.72 -7.40 -26.63
CA GLU A 352 21.20 -6.38 -27.54
C GLU A 352 20.27 -5.41 -26.80
N ARG A 353 19.66 -5.85 -25.68
CA ARG A 353 18.72 -5.04 -24.90
C ARG A 353 18.75 -5.37 -23.41
N VAL A 354 18.73 -4.32 -22.59
CA VAL A 354 18.66 -4.40 -21.13
C VAL A 354 17.54 -3.50 -20.62
N TYR A 355 16.63 -4.08 -19.86
CA TYR A 355 15.57 -3.34 -19.17
C TYR A 355 15.55 -3.73 -17.69
N ILE A 356 15.82 -2.78 -16.81
CA ILE A 356 15.83 -2.97 -15.37
C ILE A 356 14.83 -1.99 -14.77
N ASN A 357 13.76 -2.48 -14.16
CA ASN A 357 12.77 -1.70 -13.43
C ASN A 357 12.63 -2.25 -12.01
N ALA A 358 13.57 -1.88 -11.15
CA ALA A 358 13.70 -2.36 -9.78
C ALA A 358 13.22 -1.31 -8.78
N LYS A 359 12.32 -1.69 -7.88
CA LYS A 359 11.94 -0.83 -6.74
C LYS A 359 13.03 -0.91 -5.67
N PHE A 360 13.77 0.17 -5.48
CA PHE A 360 14.76 0.27 -4.40
C PHE A 360 14.09 0.84 -3.17
N SER A 361 13.85 0.01 -2.15
CA SER A 361 13.30 0.43 -0.87
C SER A 361 14.33 1.30 -0.12
N MET A 362 13.91 2.49 0.30
CA MET A 362 14.67 3.40 1.18
C MET A 362 16.07 3.80 0.67
N PHE A 363 16.12 4.53 -0.43
CA PHE A 363 17.27 5.36 -0.73
C PHE A 363 17.08 6.72 -0.03
N ASP A 364 17.88 7.00 1.00
CA ASP A 364 18.01 8.35 1.58
C ASP A 364 18.96 9.24 0.76
N GLY A 365 19.57 8.69 -0.30
CA GLY A 365 20.49 9.37 -1.21
C GLY A 365 19.90 9.77 -2.56
N ASP A 366 20.67 10.54 -3.34
CA ASP A 366 20.33 10.88 -4.72
C ASP A 366 20.28 9.61 -5.58
N VAL A 367 19.07 9.14 -5.87
CA VAL A 367 18.75 8.00 -6.75
C VAL A 367 19.53 8.02 -8.06
N ARG A 368 19.94 9.22 -8.50
CA ARG A 368 20.74 9.42 -9.70
C ARG A 368 22.12 8.76 -9.65
N ARG A 369 22.72 8.65 -8.47
CA ARG A 369 24.06 8.07 -8.30
C ARG A 369 24.10 6.56 -8.52
N PHE A 370 22.95 5.88 -8.57
CA PHE A 370 22.91 4.42 -8.55
C PHE A 370 22.55 3.78 -9.90
N PHE A 371 21.61 4.35 -10.65
CA PHE A 371 21.15 3.74 -11.91
C PHE A 371 22.13 3.90 -13.06
N GLU A 372 22.77 5.06 -13.15
CA GLU A 372 23.73 5.33 -14.21
C GLU A 372 24.97 4.40 -14.13
N PRO A 373 25.60 4.15 -12.96
CA PRO A 373 26.68 3.17 -12.86
C PRO A 373 26.28 1.77 -13.34
N ILE A 374 25.09 1.27 -12.99
CA ILE A 374 24.60 -0.02 -13.48
C ILE A 374 24.53 -0.01 -15.00
N ALA A 375 23.91 1.01 -15.59
CA ALA A 375 23.79 1.13 -17.04
C ALA A 375 25.15 1.21 -17.74
N ARG A 376 26.12 1.94 -17.15
CA ARG A 376 27.48 2.07 -17.66
C ARG A 376 28.28 0.78 -17.56
N VAL A 377 28.05 -0.03 -16.54
CA VAL A 377 28.67 -1.36 -16.40
C VAL A 377 28.28 -2.27 -17.56
N PHE A 378 27.00 -2.28 -17.97
CA PHE A 378 26.56 -3.01 -19.16
C PHE A 378 27.20 -2.46 -20.45
N LEU A 379 27.24 -1.13 -20.65
CA LEU A 379 27.93 -0.55 -21.81
C LEU A 379 29.42 -0.89 -21.88
N ARG A 380 30.09 -0.94 -20.73
CA ARG A 380 31.53 -1.22 -20.66
C ARG A 380 31.83 -2.67 -21.04
N ASN A 381 30.99 -3.60 -20.63
CA ASN A 381 31.26 -5.04 -20.74
C ASN A 381 30.58 -5.70 -21.95
N THR A 382 29.57 -5.06 -22.55
CA THR A 382 28.78 -5.63 -23.65
C THR A 382 29.01 -4.83 -24.95
N LYS A 383 29.88 -5.35 -25.82
CA LYS A 383 30.35 -4.64 -27.04
C LYS A 383 29.24 -4.24 -28.01
N TYR A 384 28.18 -5.05 -28.11
CA TYR A 384 27.10 -4.87 -29.10
C TYR A 384 25.87 -4.15 -28.54
N LEU A 385 25.89 -3.76 -27.27
CA LEU A 385 24.75 -3.12 -26.61
C LEU A 385 24.76 -1.63 -26.92
N GLU A 386 23.83 -1.19 -27.76
CA GLU A 386 23.64 0.24 -27.99
C GLU A 386 23.15 0.94 -26.72
N PRO A 387 23.64 2.16 -26.41
CA PRO A 387 23.15 2.96 -25.28
C PRO A 387 21.63 3.19 -25.33
N SER A 388 21.08 3.30 -26.53
CA SER A 388 19.64 3.41 -26.80
C SER A 388 18.86 2.17 -26.34
N ASN A 389 19.47 1.01 -26.13
CA ASN A 389 18.77 -0.22 -25.75
C ASN A 389 18.88 -0.55 -24.26
N ILE A 390 19.42 0.37 -23.46
CA ILE A 390 19.50 0.25 -22.00
C ILE A 390 18.49 1.16 -21.33
N LEU A 391 17.66 0.59 -20.48
CA LEU A 391 16.75 1.31 -19.59
C LEU A 391 16.91 0.80 -18.16
N VAL A 392 17.16 1.70 -17.21
CA VAL A 392 17.23 1.41 -15.77
C VAL A 392 16.34 2.40 -15.02
N ASN A 393 15.21 1.90 -14.50
CA ASN A 393 14.23 2.64 -13.68
C ASN A 393 13.76 3.95 -14.31
N GLY A 394 13.34 3.90 -15.58
CA GLY A 394 12.93 5.08 -16.32
C GLY A 394 14.09 5.89 -16.90
N GLY A 395 15.31 5.71 -16.37
CA GLY A 395 16.52 6.29 -16.91
C GLY A 395 17.08 5.52 -18.11
N GLY A 396 17.81 6.20 -18.97
CA GLY A 396 18.47 5.62 -20.15
C GLY A 396 19.40 6.62 -20.81
N PHE A 397 20.17 6.17 -21.81
CA PHE A 397 20.99 7.07 -22.61
C PHE A 397 20.20 7.64 -23.78
N ASN A 398 20.40 8.94 -24.03
CA ASN A 398 19.89 9.62 -25.22
C ASN A 398 20.76 9.31 -26.46
N GLU A 399 20.41 9.87 -27.61
CA GLU A 399 21.15 9.70 -28.87
C GLU A 399 22.59 10.22 -28.79
N MET A 400 22.89 11.14 -27.85
CA MET A 400 24.23 11.68 -27.60
C MET A 400 25.04 10.83 -26.61
N GLY A 401 24.49 9.73 -26.10
CA GLY A 401 25.14 8.89 -25.09
C GLY A 401 25.13 9.49 -23.68
N GLU A 402 24.35 10.54 -23.45
CA GLU A 402 24.18 11.17 -22.13
C GLU A 402 23.04 10.51 -21.36
N TRP A 403 23.22 10.34 -20.06
CA TRP A 403 22.22 9.72 -19.19
C TRP A 403 21.06 10.68 -18.89
N SER A 404 19.82 10.20 -19.02
CA SER A 404 18.58 10.93 -18.79
C SER A 404 17.61 10.09 -17.95
N PHE A 405 17.17 10.60 -16.80
CA PHE A 405 16.21 9.93 -15.90
C PHE A 405 14.78 9.84 -16.42
N SER A 406 14.50 10.53 -17.54
CA SER A 406 13.16 10.58 -18.13
C SER A 406 13.09 9.86 -19.47
N GLU A 407 14.12 9.08 -19.79
CA GLU A 407 14.31 8.53 -21.13
C GLU A 407 13.22 7.52 -21.51
N GLU A 408 12.83 6.63 -20.60
CA GLU A 408 11.69 5.73 -20.84
C GLU A 408 10.41 6.50 -21.12
N ARG A 409 10.14 7.55 -20.33
CA ARG A 409 8.96 8.41 -20.52
C ARG A 409 9.03 9.16 -21.86
N ARG A 410 10.20 9.68 -22.23
CA ARG A 410 10.42 10.37 -23.51
C ARG A 410 10.16 9.42 -24.68
N ARG A 411 10.70 8.20 -24.62
CA ARG A 411 10.48 7.16 -25.64
C ARG A 411 9.02 6.75 -25.73
N GLU A 412 8.34 6.59 -24.60
CA GLU A 412 6.92 6.25 -24.60
C GLU A 412 6.06 7.38 -25.17
N VAL A 413 6.38 8.65 -24.85
CA VAL A 413 5.73 9.82 -25.46
C VAL A 413 6.00 9.86 -26.96
N ALA A 414 7.24 9.67 -27.41
CA ALA A 414 7.60 9.64 -28.82
C ALA A 414 6.91 8.50 -29.57
N ARG A 415 6.81 7.31 -28.96
CA ARG A 415 6.09 6.16 -29.51
C ARG A 415 4.59 6.45 -29.66
N LYS A 416 3.96 7.03 -28.63
CA LYS A 416 2.55 7.45 -28.69
C LYS A 416 2.33 8.55 -29.73
N GLN A 417 3.24 9.51 -29.83
CA GLN A 417 3.21 10.57 -30.84
C GLN A 417 3.32 10.00 -32.24
N LYS A 418 4.26 9.09 -32.50
CA LYS A 418 4.40 8.40 -33.79
C LYS A 418 3.19 7.55 -34.14
N ALA A 419 2.61 6.84 -33.18
CA ALA A 419 1.38 6.08 -33.38
C ALA A 419 0.20 7.01 -33.72
N PHE A 420 0.08 8.14 -33.03
CA PHE A 420 -0.92 9.16 -33.31
C PHE A 420 -0.74 9.78 -34.70
N GLU A 421 0.49 10.12 -35.10
CA GLU A 421 0.81 10.64 -36.43
C GLU A 421 0.50 9.62 -37.53
N LEU A 422 0.78 8.33 -37.30
CA LEU A 422 0.42 7.26 -38.23
C LEU A 422 -1.11 7.15 -38.40
N ILE A 423 -1.87 7.19 -37.31
CA ILE A 423 -3.34 7.18 -37.34
C ILE A 423 -3.87 8.41 -38.07
N ARG A 424 -3.33 9.60 -37.76
CA ARG A 424 -3.68 10.86 -38.43
C ARG A 424 -3.36 10.82 -39.92
N GLY A 425 -2.23 10.21 -40.29
CA GLY A 425 -1.83 9.97 -41.67
C GLY A 425 -2.85 9.09 -42.39
N LYS A 426 -3.19 7.92 -41.83
CA LYS A 426 -4.21 7.02 -42.38
C LYS A 426 -5.58 7.70 -42.54
N LEU A 427 -6.01 8.51 -41.57
CA LEU A 427 -7.26 9.27 -41.66
C LEU A 427 -7.22 10.34 -42.75
N ARG A 428 -6.06 10.98 -42.99
CA ARG A 428 -5.87 11.90 -44.11
C ARG A 428 -5.89 11.17 -45.46
N THR A 429 -5.25 10.01 -45.56
CA THR A 429 -5.28 9.20 -46.79
C THR A 429 -6.70 8.72 -47.10
N LEU A 430 -7.48 8.34 -46.09
CA LEU A 430 -8.90 8.03 -46.26
C LEU A 430 -9.72 9.23 -46.74
N LYS A 431 -9.41 10.45 -46.28
CA LYS A 431 -9.97 11.71 -46.81
C LYS A 431 -9.53 12.04 -48.24
N VAL A 432 -8.37 11.56 -48.68
CA VAL A 432 -7.89 11.75 -50.07
C VAL A 432 -8.49 10.70 -51.00
N CYS A 433 -8.73 9.48 -50.53
CA CYS A 433 -9.46 8.47 -51.30
C CYS A 433 -10.95 8.79 -51.48
N SER A 434 -11.53 9.68 -50.66
CA SER A 434 -12.89 10.22 -50.87
C SER A 434 -12.97 11.35 -51.90
N LEU A 435 -11.88 11.67 -52.62
CA LEU A 435 -11.89 12.56 -53.80
C LEU A 435 -12.18 11.81 -55.12
N ILE A 436 -12.50 10.51 -55.05
CA ILE A 436 -13.16 9.81 -56.15
C ILE A 436 -14.64 10.25 -56.11
N SER A 437 -15.08 10.90 -57.19
CA SER A 437 -16.23 11.79 -57.35
C SER A 437 -17.61 11.31 -56.88
N ASP A 438 -17.75 10.05 -56.46
CA ASP A 438 -19.06 9.46 -56.18
C ASP A 438 -19.40 9.43 -54.68
N LEU A 439 -18.58 10.06 -53.83
CA LEU A 439 -18.74 10.09 -52.36
C LEU A 439 -18.78 11.51 -51.75
N GLU A 440 -19.18 12.51 -52.53
CA GLU A 440 -19.27 13.91 -52.08
C GLU A 440 -20.29 14.11 -50.92
N GLU A 441 -21.32 13.27 -50.86
CA GLU A 441 -22.33 13.32 -49.78
C GLU A 441 -21.80 12.75 -48.45
N ALA A 442 -20.86 11.79 -48.50
CA ALA A 442 -20.22 11.24 -47.29
C ALA A 442 -19.07 12.13 -46.76
N ALA A 443 -18.40 12.88 -47.65
CA ALA A 443 -17.30 13.77 -47.28
C ALA A 443 -17.76 14.99 -46.45
N ASN A 444 -18.98 15.50 -46.70
CA ASN A 444 -19.57 16.60 -45.92
C ASN A 444 -19.87 16.22 -44.46
N HIS A 445 -20.09 14.93 -44.16
CA HIS A 445 -20.21 14.46 -42.78
C HIS A 445 -18.87 14.32 -42.03
N LEU A 446 -17.73 14.31 -42.72
CA LEU A 446 -16.39 14.12 -42.16
C LEU A 446 -15.54 15.41 -42.07
N ALA A 447 -16.10 16.55 -42.49
CA ALA A 447 -15.50 17.88 -42.36
C ALA A 447 -15.72 18.51 -40.96
N GLN A 448 -16.51 17.87 -40.09
CA GLN A 448 -16.66 18.35 -38.71
C GLN A 448 -15.35 18.14 -37.92
N PRO A 449 -15.01 19.06 -36.98
CA PRO A 449 -13.98 18.79 -35.99
C PRO A 449 -14.24 17.43 -35.34
N PRO A 450 -13.21 16.73 -34.81
CA PRO A 450 -13.45 15.52 -34.03
C PRO A 450 -14.60 15.78 -33.05
N PRO A 451 -15.56 14.85 -32.88
CA PRO A 451 -16.77 15.11 -32.10
C PRO A 451 -16.49 15.74 -30.74
N ILE A 452 -15.32 15.49 -30.15
CA ILE A 452 -14.85 16.06 -28.88
C ILE A 452 -14.58 17.58 -28.91
N VAL A 453 -14.20 18.14 -30.07
CA VAL A 453 -13.98 19.57 -30.29
C VAL A 453 -15.31 20.26 -30.67
N ALA A 454 -16.24 19.52 -31.30
CA ALA A 454 -17.57 19.99 -31.65
C ALA A 454 -18.60 19.84 -30.51
N THR A 455 -18.40 18.90 -29.58
CA THR A 455 -19.17 18.81 -28.32
C THR A 455 -18.92 20.10 -27.56
N SER A 456 -19.96 20.93 -27.50
CA SER A 456 -19.87 22.33 -27.08
C SER A 456 -19.06 22.53 -25.81
N SER A 457 -18.46 23.71 -25.69
CA SER A 457 -17.89 24.28 -24.47
C SER A 457 -18.84 24.23 -23.24
N LYS A 458 -20.11 23.82 -23.41
CA LYS A 458 -21.09 23.63 -22.33
C LYS A 458 -21.16 22.19 -21.82
N ILE A 459 -20.98 21.18 -22.67
CA ILE A 459 -21.14 19.77 -22.27
C ILE A 459 -19.87 19.26 -21.60
N LEU A 460 -18.70 19.64 -22.15
CA LEU A 460 -17.43 19.16 -21.63
C LEU A 460 -17.23 19.53 -20.16
N PRO A 461 -17.44 20.78 -19.70
CA PRO A 461 -17.34 21.12 -18.28
C PRO A 461 -18.29 20.30 -17.38
N GLU A 462 -19.52 20.02 -17.83
CA GLU A 462 -20.43 19.15 -17.07
C GLU A 462 -19.91 17.71 -16.97
N ILE A 463 -19.32 17.18 -18.04
CA ILE A 463 -18.66 15.87 -18.01
C ILE A 463 -17.44 15.90 -17.05
N LEU A 464 -16.62 16.96 -17.09
CA LEU A 464 -15.44 17.10 -16.24
C LEU A 464 -15.81 17.06 -14.75
N LYS A 465 -16.95 17.64 -14.34
CA LYS A 465 -17.47 17.56 -12.96
C LYS A 465 -17.73 16.13 -12.49
N HIS A 466 -18.02 15.20 -13.41
CA HIS A 466 -18.24 13.79 -13.12
C HIS A 466 -16.96 12.93 -13.21
N LEU A 467 -15.88 13.47 -13.78
CA LEU A 467 -14.60 12.78 -13.87
C LEU A 467 -13.77 12.97 -12.59
N ARG A 468 -12.97 11.96 -12.25
CA ARG A 468 -11.96 12.14 -11.21
C ARG A 468 -10.87 13.08 -11.73
N ARG A 469 -10.29 13.91 -10.87
CA ARG A 469 -9.21 14.84 -11.27
C ARG A 469 -7.99 14.19 -11.91
N ASN A 470 -7.63 12.98 -11.49
CA ASN A 470 -6.55 12.25 -12.14
C ASN A 470 -6.91 11.90 -13.59
N ASP A 471 -8.19 11.61 -13.85
CA ASP A 471 -8.71 11.34 -15.19
C ASP A 471 -8.79 12.65 -15.99
N VAL A 472 -9.21 13.78 -15.40
CA VAL A 472 -9.15 15.12 -16.01
C VAL A 472 -7.71 15.53 -16.35
N PHE A 473 -6.75 15.28 -15.46
CA PHE A 473 -5.33 15.56 -15.70
C PHE A 473 -4.75 14.67 -16.81
N ARG A 474 -5.07 13.38 -16.80
CA ARG A 474 -4.69 12.45 -17.89
C ARG A 474 -5.31 12.86 -19.21
N LEU A 475 -6.55 13.31 -19.19
CA LEU A 475 -7.31 13.79 -20.35
C LEU A 475 -6.67 15.08 -20.91
N MET A 476 -6.32 16.02 -20.02
CA MET A 476 -5.55 17.23 -20.34
C MET A 476 -4.18 16.90 -20.96
N LEU A 477 -3.47 15.89 -20.44
CA LEU A 477 -2.19 15.44 -20.99
C LEU A 477 -2.33 14.65 -22.31
N ALA A 478 -3.43 13.93 -22.49
CA ALA A 478 -3.67 13.09 -23.66
C ALA A 478 -4.19 13.88 -24.86
N CYS A 479 -4.80 15.05 -24.65
CA CYS A 479 -5.42 15.83 -25.70
C CYS A 479 -5.21 17.34 -25.49
N ARG A 480 -4.38 17.95 -26.36
CA ARG A 480 -4.12 19.39 -26.31
C ARG A 480 -5.37 20.25 -26.56
N ALA A 481 -6.33 19.74 -27.34
CA ALA A 481 -7.54 20.49 -27.73
C ALA A 481 -8.50 20.77 -26.57
N ILE A 482 -8.38 20.05 -25.46
CA ILE A 482 -9.20 20.22 -24.25
C ILE A 482 -8.39 20.75 -23.08
N TYR A 483 -7.13 21.13 -23.31
CA TYR A 483 -6.26 21.69 -22.28
C TYR A 483 -6.88 22.95 -21.66
N ASP A 484 -7.32 23.88 -22.50
CA ASP A 484 -7.89 25.17 -22.06
C ASP A 484 -9.23 25.00 -21.32
N ILE A 485 -9.88 23.84 -21.47
CA ILE A 485 -11.14 23.51 -20.79
C ILE A 485 -10.86 22.79 -19.47
N CYS A 486 -9.93 21.82 -19.47
CA CYS A 486 -9.57 21.04 -18.29
C CYS A 486 -8.73 21.83 -17.28
N TYR A 487 -7.90 22.77 -17.75
CA TYR A 487 -6.97 23.51 -16.91
C TYR A 487 -7.71 24.35 -15.85
N PRO A 488 -8.70 25.22 -16.19
CA PRO A 488 -9.44 25.97 -15.18
C PRO A 488 -10.19 25.08 -14.18
N ASP A 489 -10.82 24.00 -14.65
CA ASP A 489 -11.58 23.06 -13.81
C ASP A 489 -10.69 22.34 -12.78
N MET A 490 -9.47 21.97 -13.18
CA MET A 490 -8.50 21.36 -12.30
C MET A 490 -8.09 22.29 -11.14
N TRP A 491 -8.01 23.60 -11.41
CA TRP A 491 -7.65 24.62 -10.42
C TRP A 491 -8.82 25.20 -9.63
N ALA A 492 -10.07 25.03 -10.10
CA ALA A 492 -11.27 25.60 -9.49
C ALA A 492 -11.48 25.20 -8.01
N SER A 493 -10.91 24.10 -7.58
CA SER A 493 -10.99 23.65 -6.19
C SER A 493 -9.62 23.10 -5.77
N LEU A 494 -9.15 23.31 -4.55
CA LEU A 494 -7.91 22.70 -4.06
C LEU A 494 -8.23 22.13 -2.68
N ARG A 495 -8.13 20.80 -2.55
CA ARG A 495 -8.46 20.09 -1.32
C ARG A 495 -7.25 19.30 -0.83
N PHE A 496 -6.78 19.63 0.36
CA PHE A 496 -5.63 18.99 0.98
C PHE A 496 -6.10 18.13 2.16
N GLY A 497 -5.84 16.82 2.13
CA GLY A 497 -5.85 15.94 3.30
C GLY A 497 -7.10 15.10 3.65
N SER A 498 -8.07 14.88 2.77
CA SER A 498 -9.25 14.06 3.09
C SER A 498 -8.87 12.57 3.29
N HIS A 499 -9.11 12.03 4.49
CA HIS A 499 -8.84 10.62 4.81
C HIS A 499 -9.89 9.63 4.25
N HIS A 500 -11.07 10.10 3.84
CA HIS A 500 -12.13 9.22 3.32
C HIS A 500 -12.05 8.95 1.81
N ASP A 501 -11.05 9.48 1.11
CA ASP A 501 -10.85 9.25 -0.34
C ASP A 501 -9.76 8.19 -0.62
N TRP A 502 -9.53 7.24 0.28
CA TRP A 502 -8.56 6.16 0.04
C TRP A 502 -9.05 5.13 -0.99
N GLU A 503 -10.36 4.92 -1.10
CA GLU A 503 -10.95 4.00 -2.09
C GLU A 503 -11.38 4.70 -3.38
N TYR A 504 -11.58 6.02 -3.34
CA TYR A 504 -11.94 6.82 -4.50
C TYR A 504 -10.97 7.98 -4.62
N PHE A 505 -9.97 7.84 -5.51
CA PHE A 505 -8.99 8.87 -5.86
C PHE A 505 -9.65 10.13 -6.46
N ARG A 506 -10.33 10.94 -5.63
CA ARG A 506 -10.29 12.41 -5.73
C ARG A 506 -8.93 12.79 -5.15
N ALA A 507 -8.16 13.61 -5.85
CA ALA A 507 -6.82 13.96 -5.41
C ALA A 507 -6.88 14.78 -4.11
N SER A 508 -6.96 14.11 -2.97
CA SER A 508 -6.33 14.59 -1.75
C SER A 508 -4.83 14.57 -2.03
N VAL A 509 -4.16 15.70 -1.80
CA VAL A 509 -2.70 15.77 -1.85
C VAL A 509 -2.16 15.07 -0.59
N GLY A 510 -2.39 13.77 -0.46
CA GLY A 510 -2.19 13.00 0.77
C GLY A 510 -0.76 12.54 1.01
N ARG A 511 0.18 12.85 0.10
CA ARG A 511 1.62 12.64 0.32
C ARG A 511 2.33 13.98 0.31
N ALA A 512 3.17 14.22 1.31
CA ALA A 512 4.07 15.38 1.38
C ALA A 512 4.86 15.58 0.07
N GLU A 513 5.16 14.51 -0.67
CA GLU A 513 5.81 14.57 -1.97
C GLU A 513 4.94 15.19 -3.09
N ALA A 514 3.61 14.94 -3.07
CA ALA A 514 2.67 15.56 -4.00
C ALA A 514 2.43 17.04 -3.64
N VAL A 515 2.43 17.34 -2.35
CA VAL A 515 2.37 18.68 -1.75
C VAL A 515 3.60 19.52 -2.17
N GLN A 516 4.81 18.96 -2.05
CA GLN A 516 6.05 19.58 -2.54
C GLN A 516 6.09 19.71 -4.07
N LYS A 517 5.67 18.68 -4.82
CA LYS A 517 5.57 18.76 -6.29
C LYS A 517 4.60 19.85 -6.73
N TRP A 518 3.49 20.04 -6.02
CA TRP A 518 2.56 21.12 -6.26
C TRP A 518 3.20 22.49 -5.98
N ALA A 519 3.83 22.69 -4.82
CA ALA A 519 4.52 23.93 -4.48
C ALA A 519 5.60 24.30 -5.51
N LYS A 520 6.39 23.29 -5.93
CA LYS A 520 7.39 23.44 -6.98
C LYS A 520 6.77 23.74 -8.34
N SER A 521 5.61 23.14 -8.66
CA SER A 521 4.89 23.41 -9.91
C SER A 521 4.29 24.80 -9.93
N VAL A 522 3.75 25.31 -8.81
CA VAL A 522 3.29 26.70 -8.69
C VAL A 522 4.45 27.68 -8.83
N GLY A 523 5.61 27.35 -8.25
CA GLY A 523 6.84 28.13 -8.43
C GLY A 523 7.38 28.15 -9.87
N ILE A 524 7.24 27.04 -10.62
CA ILE A 524 7.75 26.90 -11.99
C ILE A 524 6.77 27.42 -13.05
N LEU A 525 5.47 27.16 -12.89
CA LEU A 525 4.45 27.50 -13.88
C LEU A 525 3.93 28.95 -13.75
N GLY A 526 4.39 29.66 -12.72
CA GLY A 526 3.76 30.90 -12.27
C GLY A 526 2.40 30.60 -11.64
N GLY A 527 1.96 31.43 -10.70
CA GLY A 527 0.67 31.26 -10.02
C GLY A 527 -0.57 31.36 -10.91
N GLY A 528 -0.45 31.36 -12.25
CA GLY A 528 -1.55 31.61 -13.20
C GLY A 528 -2.78 30.71 -12.97
N GLY A 529 -2.59 29.43 -12.63
CA GLY A 529 -3.72 28.55 -12.32
C GLY A 529 -4.54 28.98 -11.09
N LEU A 530 -3.95 29.71 -10.13
CA LEU A 530 -4.65 30.20 -8.94
C LEU A 530 -5.70 31.27 -9.27
N GLU A 531 -5.66 31.88 -10.46
CA GLU A 531 -6.67 32.84 -10.90
C GLU A 531 -8.06 32.20 -11.05
N HIS A 532 -8.09 30.88 -11.21
CA HIS A 532 -9.30 30.08 -11.34
C HIS A 532 -9.75 29.47 -10.02
N LEU A 533 -8.99 29.61 -8.92
CA LEU A 533 -9.30 28.97 -7.65
C LEU A 533 -10.61 29.52 -7.05
N GLU A 534 -11.64 28.67 -6.93
CA GLU A 534 -12.93 29.02 -6.32
C GLU A 534 -13.06 28.48 -4.90
N VAL A 535 -12.55 27.27 -4.64
CA VAL A 535 -12.66 26.57 -3.36
C VAL A 535 -11.28 26.16 -2.86
N LEU A 536 -10.91 26.56 -1.64
CA LEU A 536 -9.71 26.05 -0.95
C LEU A 536 -10.14 25.31 0.32
N GLU A 537 -9.76 24.04 0.44
CA GLU A 537 -10.06 23.17 1.58
C GLU A 537 -8.77 22.58 2.14
N LEU A 538 -8.48 22.88 3.40
CA LEU A 538 -7.32 22.38 4.14
C LEU A 538 -7.83 21.53 5.30
N THR A 539 -7.58 20.22 5.23
CA THR A 539 -8.08 19.23 6.19
C THR A 539 -6.94 18.57 6.98
N ARG A 540 -7.31 17.71 7.95
CA ARG A 540 -6.39 17.04 8.89
C ARG A 540 -5.10 16.52 8.26
N ALA A 541 -5.16 15.73 7.18
CA ALA A 541 -3.96 15.06 6.69
C ALA A 541 -2.96 16.02 6.00
N PHE A 542 -3.36 17.27 5.75
CA PHE A 542 -2.42 18.32 5.32
C PHE A 542 -1.47 18.73 6.46
N TYR A 543 -1.95 18.71 7.70
CA TYR A 543 -1.21 19.15 8.87
C TYR A 543 -0.46 18.02 9.60
N SER A 544 -0.84 16.75 9.38
CA SER A 544 -0.30 15.59 10.13
C SER A 544 0.95 14.95 9.52
N THR A 545 1.66 15.60 8.60
CA THR A 545 2.85 15.01 7.96
C THR A 545 4.12 15.31 8.76
N ASP A 546 4.31 14.66 9.90
CA ASP A 546 5.51 14.85 10.76
C ASP A 546 6.82 14.45 10.08
N ARG A 547 6.77 13.65 9.01
CA ARG A 547 7.99 13.14 8.35
C ARG A 547 8.76 14.17 7.52
N TYR A 548 8.26 15.40 7.34
CA TYR A 548 8.93 16.41 6.51
C TYR A 548 8.83 17.81 7.12
N ARG A 549 9.95 18.31 7.66
CA ARG A 549 10.09 19.59 8.40
C ARG A 549 9.67 20.87 7.63
N GLU A 550 9.40 20.82 6.32
CA GLU A 550 9.26 22.02 5.48
C GLU A 550 7.92 22.19 4.71
N SER A 551 6.94 21.27 4.80
CA SER A 551 5.89 21.22 3.75
C SER A 551 4.62 22.09 3.92
N PRO A 552 3.97 22.21 5.10
CA PRO A 552 2.69 22.94 5.19
C PRO A 552 2.88 24.47 5.26
N LYS A 553 3.87 24.94 6.03
CA LYS A 553 4.13 26.37 6.25
C LYS A 553 4.47 27.10 4.95
N THR A 554 5.30 26.49 4.11
CA THR A 554 5.73 27.05 2.81
C THR A 554 4.55 27.18 1.84
N ILE A 555 3.65 26.21 1.83
CA ILE A 555 2.47 26.24 0.95
C ILE A 555 1.44 27.25 1.44
N LEU A 556 1.22 27.28 2.75
CA LEU A 556 0.36 28.27 3.36
C LEU A 556 0.88 29.69 3.13
N SER A 557 2.20 29.92 3.19
CA SER A 557 2.78 31.23 2.87
C SER A 557 2.65 31.57 1.39
N VAL A 558 2.85 30.60 0.48
CA VAL A 558 2.63 30.83 -0.96
C VAL A 558 1.17 31.15 -1.24
N LEU A 559 0.22 30.39 -0.69
CA LEU A 559 -1.21 30.63 -0.86
C LEU A 559 -1.61 31.98 -0.26
N ALA A 560 -1.18 32.30 0.96
CA ALA A 560 -1.45 33.59 1.60
C ALA A 560 -0.92 34.75 0.75
N ASN A 561 0.33 34.68 0.29
CA ASN A 561 0.90 35.70 -0.59
C ASN A 561 0.10 35.85 -1.89
N GLN A 562 -0.34 34.76 -2.51
CA GLN A 562 -1.12 34.83 -3.76
C GLN A 562 -2.52 35.42 -3.55
N VAL A 563 -3.12 35.14 -2.39
CA VAL A 563 -4.40 35.75 -2.00
C VAL A 563 -4.23 37.24 -1.70
N GLU A 564 -3.19 37.63 -0.95
CA GLU A 564 -2.87 39.03 -0.65
C GLU A 564 -2.57 39.86 -1.90
N LEU A 565 -1.88 39.26 -2.87
CA LEU A 565 -1.62 39.88 -4.17
C LEU A 565 -2.85 39.97 -5.09
N GLY A 566 -4.00 39.41 -4.68
CA GLY A 566 -5.23 39.41 -5.48
C GLY A 566 -5.23 38.42 -6.65
N ASN A 567 -4.28 37.47 -6.68
CA ASN A 567 -4.15 36.48 -7.76
C ASN A 567 -5.15 35.32 -7.65
N THR A 568 -6.08 35.38 -6.69
CA THR A 568 -7.18 34.42 -6.52
C THR A 568 -8.56 35.12 -6.59
N PRO A 569 -8.90 35.82 -7.69
CA PRO A 569 -10.09 36.66 -7.78
C PRO A 569 -11.41 35.86 -7.74
N LYS A 570 -11.35 34.54 -7.93
CA LYS A 570 -12.53 33.67 -7.88
C LYS A 570 -12.73 32.97 -6.54
N LEU A 571 -11.79 33.11 -5.59
CA LEU A 571 -11.81 32.39 -4.34
C LEU A 571 -13.00 32.84 -3.51
N ASN A 572 -14.01 31.98 -3.41
CA ASN A 572 -15.28 32.28 -2.78
C ASN A 572 -15.56 31.38 -1.57
N GLN A 573 -14.86 30.26 -1.45
CA GLN A 573 -14.99 29.33 -0.34
C GLN A 573 -13.62 28.95 0.24
N LEU A 574 -13.46 29.16 1.54
CA LEU A 574 -12.32 28.70 2.33
C LEU A 574 -12.82 27.76 3.45
N SER A 575 -12.31 26.52 3.46
CA SER A 575 -12.62 25.51 4.47
C SER A 575 -11.34 25.11 5.20
N LEU A 576 -11.33 25.33 6.51
CA LEU A 576 -10.21 25.00 7.39
C LEU A 576 -10.69 23.98 8.42
N ASN A 577 -10.20 22.74 8.32
CA ASN A 577 -10.55 21.66 9.22
C ASN A 577 -9.32 21.20 10.03
N TRP A 578 -9.30 21.59 11.31
CA TRP A 578 -8.18 21.42 12.23
C TRP A 578 -8.32 20.20 13.16
N ALA A 579 -9.20 19.26 12.83
CA ALA A 579 -9.85 18.49 13.89
C ALA A 579 -8.99 17.54 14.77
N ASN A 580 -7.69 17.31 14.51
CA ASN A 580 -6.81 16.45 15.33
C ASN A 580 -5.30 16.60 14.98
N ALA A 581 -4.72 17.80 15.06
CA ALA A 581 -3.28 18.04 14.76
C ALA A 581 -2.31 17.64 15.91
N LEU A 582 -2.66 16.61 16.69
CA LEU A 582 -2.12 16.36 18.04
C LEU A 582 -1.23 15.10 18.17
N MET A 583 -0.51 14.69 17.12
CA MET A 583 0.45 13.58 17.21
C MET A 583 1.90 14.05 17.05
N ILE A 584 2.24 15.21 17.62
CA ILE A 584 3.66 15.52 17.89
C ILE A 584 3.98 14.90 19.24
N ASP A 585 4.82 13.86 19.20
CA ASP A 585 5.30 13.11 20.35
C ASP A 585 5.82 14.04 21.47
N PRO A 586 5.25 13.98 22.69
CA PRO A 586 5.72 14.77 23.83
C PRO A 586 7.18 14.47 24.22
N SER A 587 7.73 13.33 23.79
CA SER A 587 9.08 12.89 24.16
C SER A 587 10.21 13.56 23.36
N GLU A 588 9.93 14.25 22.25
CA GLU A 588 10.92 15.05 21.51
C GLU A 588 10.98 16.54 21.92
N GLY A 589 10.57 16.85 23.16
CA GLY A 589 10.61 18.19 23.76
C GLY A 589 12.00 18.84 23.95
N ARG A 590 13.04 18.45 23.18
CA ARG A 590 14.40 19.01 23.27
C ARG A 590 15.03 19.54 21.98
N VAL A 591 14.40 19.46 20.80
CA VAL A 591 15.10 19.83 19.55
C VAL A 591 14.70 21.20 18.95
N MET A 592 13.78 21.95 19.56
CA MET A 592 13.48 23.34 19.16
C MET A 592 14.03 24.39 20.14
N GLY A 593 15.14 24.07 20.81
CA GLY A 593 15.82 24.94 21.78
C GLY A 593 17.27 25.22 21.40
N ARG A 594 17.48 26.05 20.38
CA ARG A 594 18.69 26.88 20.08
C ARG A 594 18.43 27.45 18.68
N ILE A 595 18.21 28.74 18.49
CA ILE A 595 19.22 29.80 18.59
C ILE A 595 18.52 31.15 18.88
N THR A 596 19.12 31.90 19.81
CA THR A 596 18.82 33.26 20.33
C THR A 596 17.85 33.39 21.52
N ASN A 597 18.35 34.07 22.56
CA ASN A 597 17.72 34.37 23.84
C ASN A 597 16.62 35.44 23.75
N GLN A 598 15.65 35.27 22.85
CA GLN A 598 14.40 36.05 22.89
C GLN A 598 13.23 35.08 22.87
N GLY A 599 12.21 35.39 23.69
CA GLY A 599 11.20 34.46 24.16
C GLY A 599 10.48 33.63 23.09
N TRP A 600 9.79 32.60 23.59
CA TRP A 600 8.81 31.81 22.85
C TRP A 600 8.09 32.70 21.83
N THR A 601 8.30 32.44 20.54
CA THR A 601 7.35 32.90 19.52
C THR A 601 6.51 31.67 19.20
N PRO A 602 5.28 31.55 19.74
CA PRO A 602 4.32 30.57 19.25
C PRO A 602 4.16 30.76 17.74
N VAL A 603 3.47 29.84 17.07
CA VAL A 603 3.01 30.02 15.67
C VAL A 603 1.97 31.17 15.54
N GLN A 604 2.03 32.18 16.43
CA GLN A 604 1.36 33.48 16.37
C GLN A 604 1.78 34.34 15.17
N LYS A 605 2.85 34.00 14.44
CA LYS A 605 3.25 34.71 13.21
C LYS A 605 2.58 34.20 11.93
N PHE A 606 1.60 33.30 12.02
CA PHE A 606 0.76 32.98 10.86
C PHE A 606 -0.47 33.89 10.86
N LYS A 607 -0.34 35.07 10.23
CA LYS A 607 -1.35 36.13 10.19
C LYS A 607 -2.37 35.91 9.07
N LEU A 608 -3.03 34.74 9.05
CA LEU A 608 -4.15 34.56 8.11
C LEU A 608 -5.30 35.54 8.40
N GLY A 609 -5.38 36.04 9.65
CA GLY A 609 -6.35 37.05 10.08
C GLY A 609 -6.22 38.40 9.37
N ASP A 610 -5.04 38.78 8.86
CA ASP A 610 -4.82 40.05 8.15
C ASP A 610 -5.21 39.99 6.66
N VAL A 611 -5.60 38.80 6.17
CA VAL A 611 -5.88 38.59 4.75
C VAL A 611 -7.28 39.10 4.40
N LYS A 612 -7.32 40.15 3.58
CA LYS A 612 -8.56 40.67 2.98
C LYS A 612 -8.88 39.89 1.71
N VAL A 613 -9.88 39.01 1.77
CA VAL A 613 -10.34 38.27 0.58
C VAL A 613 -11.67 38.86 0.13
N SER A 614 -11.60 39.90 -0.71
CA SER A 614 -12.78 40.66 -1.16
C SER A 614 -13.89 39.79 -1.78
N THR A 615 -13.55 38.60 -2.30
CA THR A 615 -14.46 37.65 -2.95
C THR A 615 -14.95 36.51 -2.06
N LEU A 616 -14.48 36.40 -0.82
CA LEU A 616 -14.82 35.31 0.08
C LEU A 616 -16.29 35.41 0.52
N LYS A 617 -17.11 34.44 0.11
CA LYS A 617 -18.54 34.36 0.45
C LYS A 617 -18.82 33.36 1.56
N ARG A 618 -17.98 32.33 1.68
CA ARG A 618 -18.14 31.22 2.62
C ARG A 618 -16.85 30.92 3.37
N LEU A 619 -16.92 30.96 4.69
CA LEU A 619 -15.85 30.54 5.59
C LEU A 619 -16.38 29.39 6.45
N SER A 620 -15.76 28.22 6.35
CA SER A 620 -16.07 27.07 7.21
C SER A 620 -14.87 26.76 8.09
N VAL A 621 -15.08 26.87 9.41
CA VAL A 621 -14.06 26.63 10.42
C VAL A 621 -14.57 25.53 11.35
N SER A 622 -14.09 24.31 11.14
CA SER A 622 -14.47 23.16 11.97
C SER A 622 -13.62 23.14 13.24
N PRO A 623 -14.21 22.88 14.42
CA PRO A 623 -13.46 22.76 15.66
C PRO A 623 -12.77 21.38 15.69
N PRO A 624 -11.85 21.16 16.63
CA PRO A 624 -11.47 19.81 17.03
C PRO A 624 -12.70 19.02 17.50
N SER A 625 -13.26 18.19 16.63
CA SER A 625 -14.26 17.20 17.00
C SER A 625 -13.53 15.94 17.48
N GLY A 626 -13.01 16.02 18.69
CA GLY A 626 -12.34 14.91 19.35
C GLY A 626 -12.33 15.16 20.85
N GLY A 627 -13.31 14.61 21.56
CA GLY A 627 -13.29 14.57 23.02
C GLY A 627 -12.03 13.83 23.47
N LEU A 628 -11.09 14.56 24.04
CA LEU A 628 -9.95 14.06 24.79
C LEU A 628 -9.95 14.82 26.12
N GLY A 629 -9.68 14.08 27.20
CA GLY A 629 -10.05 14.40 28.58
C GLY A 629 -9.64 15.79 29.08
N ASN A 630 -10.22 16.15 30.23
CA ASN A 630 -10.18 17.45 30.90
C ASN A 630 -8.76 18.02 31.20
N ASP A 631 -7.68 17.33 30.86
CA ASP A 631 -6.32 17.65 31.30
C ASP A 631 -5.44 18.38 30.26
N ILE A 632 -5.92 18.61 29.03
CA ILE A 632 -5.18 19.40 28.04
C ILE A 632 -5.95 20.70 27.77
N LYS A 633 -5.54 21.77 28.48
CA LYS A 633 -5.99 23.14 28.20
C LYS A 633 -5.56 23.54 26.79
N PHE A 634 -6.46 23.38 25.83
CA PHE A 634 -6.26 23.84 24.47
C PHE A 634 -6.29 25.37 24.43
N ASN A 635 -5.21 26.00 23.95
CA ASN A 635 -5.29 27.38 23.47
C ASN A 635 -6.01 27.32 22.11
N GLY A 636 -7.18 27.94 22.00
CA GLY A 636 -8.01 27.98 20.80
C GLY A 636 -7.28 28.48 19.54
N TYR A 637 -8.05 28.81 18.50
CA TYR A 637 -7.55 29.75 17.49
C TYR A 637 -6.84 30.92 18.18
N PRO A 638 -5.80 31.54 17.58
CA PRO A 638 -5.29 32.81 18.09
C PRO A 638 -6.49 33.68 18.47
N SER A 639 -6.51 34.23 19.68
CA SER A 639 -7.70 34.90 20.23
C SER A 639 -8.24 35.99 19.29
N ASP A 640 -7.34 36.55 18.48
CA ASP A 640 -7.55 37.55 17.46
C ASP A 640 -7.88 36.98 16.07
N PHE A 641 -7.71 35.69 15.76
CA PHE A 641 -7.93 35.14 14.42
C PHE A 641 -9.37 35.34 13.93
N VAL A 642 -10.34 35.00 14.77
CA VAL A 642 -11.75 35.17 14.45
C VAL A 642 -12.09 36.65 14.32
N GLU A 643 -11.60 37.48 15.25
CA GLU A 643 -11.82 38.93 15.23
C GLU A 643 -11.20 39.58 13.99
N CYS A 644 -9.98 39.21 13.61
CA CYS A 644 -9.28 39.70 12.43
C CYS A 644 -9.97 39.24 11.14
N MET A 645 -10.39 37.97 11.05
CA MET A 645 -11.14 37.47 9.90
C MET A 645 -12.47 38.21 9.71
N LEU A 646 -13.20 38.46 10.80
CA LEU A 646 -14.46 39.23 10.77
C LEU A 646 -14.22 40.70 10.43
N LYS A 647 -13.18 41.32 11.00
CA LYS A 647 -12.80 42.71 10.75
C LYS A 647 -12.39 42.96 9.30
N ASN A 648 -11.66 42.02 8.70
CA ASN A 648 -11.10 42.16 7.36
C ASN A 648 -12.02 41.59 6.26
N ASN A 649 -13.09 40.87 6.62
CA ASN A 649 -14.03 40.26 5.68
C ASN A 649 -15.50 40.55 6.08
N THR A 650 -15.87 41.84 6.10
CA THR A 650 -17.22 42.30 6.46
C THR A 650 -18.33 41.80 5.53
N GLN A 651 -17.97 41.21 4.39
CA GLN A 651 -18.86 40.64 3.37
C GLN A 651 -19.31 39.19 3.64
N LEU A 652 -18.91 38.59 4.76
CA LEU A 652 -19.35 37.24 5.15
C LEU A 652 -20.87 37.20 5.38
N SER A 653 -21.53 36.16 4.87
CA SER A 653 -22.99 35.99 5.00
C SER A 653 -23.42 35.62 6.42
N ASP A 654 -24.67 35.95 6.78
CA ASP A 654 -25.28 35.56 8.07
C ASP A 654 -25.25 34.04 8.30
N GLU A 655 -25.38 33.25 7.24
CA GLU A 655 -25.23 31.78 7.29
C GLU A 655 -23.83 31.35 7.76
N CYS A 656 -22.79 32.11 7.44
CA CYS A 656 -21.42 31.86 7.93
C CYS A 656 -21.21 32.37 9.35
N LEU A 657 -21.85 33.49 9.71
CA LEU A 657 -21.69 34.12 11.02
C LEU A 657 -22.46 33.38 12.12
N ARG A 658 -23.61 32.77 11.81
CA ARG A 658 -24.47 32.10 12.81
C ARG A 658 -23.77 30.95 13.55
N PRO A 659 -23.10 29.97 12.91
CA PRO A 659 -22.39 28.90 13.63
C PRO A 659 -21.25 29.42 14.50
N LEU A 660 -20.59 30.51 14.07
CA LEU A 660 -19.51 31.14 14.81
C LEU A 660 -20.03 31.88 16.04
N ALA A 661 -21.13 32.62 15.91
CA ALA A 661 -21.80 33.31 17.01
C ALA A 661 -22.31 32.32 18.07
N ILE A 662 -22.92 31.20 17.65
CA ILE A 662 -23.36 30.13 18.55
C ILE A 662 -22.18 29.62 19.38
N ARG A 663 -21.01 29.43 18.77
CA ARG A 663 -19.83 28.93 19.48
C ARG A 663 -19.19 29.95 20.42
N ILE A 664 -19.16 31.21 20.02
CA ILE A 664 -18.72 32.28 20.92
C ILE A 664 -19.64 32.30 22.15
N ALA A 665 -20.96 32.17 21.96
CA ALA A 665 -21.91 32.06 23.05
C ALA A 665 -21.68 30.81 23.92
N GLU A 666 -21.47 29.62 23.33
CA GLU A 666 -21.14 28.40 24.07
C GLU A 666 -19.85 28.54 24.90
N SER A 667 -18.81 29.17 24.34
CA SER A 667 -17.56 29.43 25.05
C SER A 667 -17.78 30.37 26.24
N TYR A 668 -18.53 31.45 26.05
CA TYR A 668 -18.90 32.37 27.14
C TYR A 668 -19.71 31.65 28.21
N THR A 669 -20.68 30.81 27.85
CA THR A 669 -21.47 30.03 28.80
C THR A 669 -20.58 29.13 29.65
N LYS A 670 -19.68 28.37 29.01
CA LYS A 670 -18.76 27.46 29.72
C LYS A 670 -17.77 28.19 30.62
N GLU A 671 -17.26 29.34 30.20
CA GLU A 671 -16.41 30.19 31.04
C GLU A 671 -17.17 30.64 32.29
N ARG A 672 -18.42 31.10 32.11
CA ARG A 672 -19.27 31.53 33.23
C ARG A 672 -19.66 30.38 34.14
N GLU A 673 -19.90 29.18 33.62
CA GLU A 673 -20.12 27.97 34.42
C GLU A 673 -18.94 27.68 35.34
N ASN A 674 -17.71 27.76 34.83
CA ASN A 674 -16.51 27.56 35.65
C ASN A 674 -16.37 28.63 36.74
N VAL A 675 -16.62 29.90 36.42
CA VAL A 675 -16.61 30.99 37.42
C VAL A 675 -17.68 30.75 38.50
N MET A 676 -18.88 30.29 38.11
CA MET A 676 -19.94 29.95 39.07
C MET A 676 -19.53 28.79 39.99
N LEU A 677 -18.89 27.75 39.45
CA LEU A 677 -18.38 26.62 40.23
C LEU A 677 -17.30 27.04 41.22
N ASP A 678 -16.36 27.89 40.81
CA ASP A 678 -15.31 28.41 41.69
C ASP A 678 -15.86 29.28 42.82
N ILE A 679 -16.88 30.11 42.53
CA ILE A 679 -17.58 30.91 43.55
C ILE A 679 -18.30 29.98 44.54
N LEU A 680 -18.99 28.96 44.02
CA LEU A 680 -19.72 27.99 44.84
C LEU A 680 -18.80 27.23 45.79
N HIS A 681 -17.67 26.70 45.29
CA HIS A 681 -16.69 26.02 46.13
C HIS A 681 -16.15 26.92 47.26
N LYS A 682 -15.74 28.16 46.94
CA LYS A 682 -15.23 29.11 47.94
C LYS A 682 -16.24 29.45 49.03
N GLN A 683 -17.51 29.62 48.65
CA GLN A 683 -18.58 29.99 49.58
C GLN A 683 -18.98 28.81 50.47
N VAL A 684 -19.02 27.59 49.91
CA VAL A 684 -19.24 26.35 50.68
C VAL A 684 -18.11 26.10 51.68
N ASP A 685 -16.85 26.30 51.29
CA ASP A 685 -15.70 26.15 52.20
C ASP A 685 -15.75 27.18 53.34
N GLY A 686 -16.09 28.44 53.04
CA GLY A 686 -16.29 29.49 54.04
C GLY A 686 -17.41 29.15 55.03
N LEU A 687 -18.54 28.63 54.54
CA LEU A 687 -19.65 28.18 55.38
C LEU A 687 -19.23 27.01 56.29
N ARG A 688 -18.53 26.01 55.73
CA ARG A 688 -18.05 24.85 56.48
C ARG A 688 -17.16 25.29 57.64
N ALA A 689 -16.26 26.25 57.41
CA ALA A 689 -15.40 26.79 58.45
C ALA A 689 -16.21 27.50 59.56
N LYS A 690 -17.19 28.33 59.18
CA LYS A 690 -18.10 29.01 60.14
C LYS A 690 -18.90 28.01 60.97
N LEU A 691 -19.54 27.02 60.34
CA LEU A 691 -20.32 25.98 61.04
C LEU A 691 -19.46 25.15 62.00
N SER A 692 -18.24 24.79 61.59
CA SER A 692 -17.32 24.03 62.44
C SER A 692 -16.90 24.83 63.68
N ALA A 693 -16.64 26.14 63.52
CA ALA A 693 -16.29 27.03 64.63
C ALA A 693 -17.47 27.23 65.59
N THR A 694 -18.68 27.45 65.06
CA THR A 694 -19.91 27.58 65.85
C THR A 694 -20.22 26.30 66.63
N LEU A 695 -20.17 25.14 65.97
CA LEU A 695 -20.44 23.86 66.62
C LEU A 695 -19.48 23.60 67.78
N LYS A 696 -18.19 23.95 67.60
CA LYS A 696 -17.19 23.85 68.66
C LYS A 696 -17.56 24.74 69.85
N GLY A 697 -17.96 25.98 69.61
CA GLY A 697 -18.41 26.89 70.68
C GLY A 697 -19.63 26.38 71.43
N TYR A 698 -20.62 25.82 70.72
CA TYR A 698 -21.80 25.20 71.35
C TYR A 698 -21.44 23.94 72.13
N ALA A 699 -20.59 23.07 71.60
CA ALA A 699 -20.13 21.88 72.30
C ALA A 699 -19.40 22.25 73.61
N GLU A 700 -18.53 23.27 73.58
CA GLU A 700 -17.83 23.76 74.77
C GLU A 700 -18.82 24.35 75.80
N SER A 701 -19.78 25.17 75.36
CA SER A 701 -20.79 25.76 76.26
C SER A 701 -21.71 24.71 76.88
N THR A 702 -22.18 23.74 76.09
CA THR A 702 -23.04 22.64 76.58
C THR A 702 -22.26 21.74 77.53
N ALA A 703 -20.99 21.44 77.25
CA ALA A 703 -20.15 20.65 78.14
C ALA A 703 -19.98 21.32 79.50
N LEU A 704 -19.69 22.63 79.53
CA LEU A 704 -19.54 23.38 80.77
C LEU A 704 -20.85 23.43 81.57
N LYS A 705 -21.99 23.63 80.89
CA LYS A 705 -23.30 23.63 81.53
C LYS A 705 -23.65 22.26 82.12
N ALA A 706 -23.56 21.20 81.32
CA ALA A 706 -23.88 19.84 81.72
C ALA A 706 -22.97 19.37 82.88
N LEU A 707 -21.67 19.70 82.85
CA LEU A 707 -20.75 19.40 83.97
C LEU A 707 -21.13 20.14 85.26
N GLY A 708 -21.59 21.39 85.16
CA GLY A 708 -22.07 22.16 86.31
C GLY A 708 -23.31 21.55 86.96
N GLU A 709 -24.19 20.95 86.16
CA GLU A 709 -25.45 20.36 86.60
C GLU A 709 -25.30 18.92 87.11
N THR A 710 -24.57 18.06 86.41
CA THR A 710 -24.49 16.62 86.73
C THR A 710 -23.30 16.25 87.61
N ARG A 711 -22.29 17.12 87.70
CA ARG A 711 -20.97 16.87 88.33
C ARG A 711 -20.29 15.55 87.91
N SER A 712 -20.72 14.93 86.80
CA SER A 712 -20.21 13.64 86.33
C SER A 712 -20.38 13.45 84.82
N ILE A 713 -19.42 12.77 84.20
CA ILE A 713 -19.41 12.46 82.76
C ILE A 713 -20.09 11.09 82.57
N GLY A 714 -21.37 11.00 82.94
CA GLY A 714 -22.21 9.80 82.79
C GLY A 714 -23.02 9.80 81.49
N GLU A 715 -23.96 8.85 81.37
CA GLU A 715 -24.83 8.74 80.19
C GLU A 715 -25.66 10.01 79.92
N GLY A 716 -26.12 10.71 80.97
CA GLY A 716 -26.85 11.96 80.83
C GLY A 716 -26.01 13.06 80.16
N PHE A 717 -24.74 13.19 80.56
CA PHE A 717 -23.80 14.13 79.93
C PHE A 717 -23.54 13.77 78.46
N GLN A 718 -23.37 12.48 78.16
CA GLN A 718 -23.14 12.03 76.79
C GLN A 718 -24.37 12.24 75.88
N SER A 719 -25.58 12.03 76.41
CA SER A 719 -26.82 12.29 75.67
C SER A 719 -26.97 13.79 75.39
N GLU A 720 -26.75 14.64 76.39
CA GLU A 720 -26.90 16.09 76.23
C GLU A 720 -25.85 16.68 75.27
N MET A 721 -24.60 16.18 75.31
CA MET A 721 -23.53 16.56 74.40
C MET A 721 -23.72 16.08 72.96
N ARG A 722 -24.49 15.01 72.74
CA ARG A 722 -24.72 14.47 71.41
C ARG A 722 -25.68 15.36 70.62
N ASP A 723 -26.79 15.75 71.24
CA ASP A 723 -27.92 16.32 70.50
C ASP A 723 -28.00 17.85 70.63
N THR A 724 -27.74 18.39 71.83
CA THR A 724 -27.96 19.83 72.11
C THR A 724 -27.09 20.77 71.28
N PRO A 725 -25.77 20.57 71.11
CA PRO A 725 -24.94 21.45 70.29
C PRO A 725 -25.34 21.42 68.81
N ILE A 726 -25.81 20.26 68.32
CA ILE A 726 -26.26 20.08 66.95
C ILE A 726 -27.58 20.82 66.73
N ASP A 727 -28.55 20.67 67.63
CA ASP A 727 -29.84 21.38 67.54
C ASP A 727 -29.67 22.89 67.58
N MET A 728 -28.77 23.39 68.44
CA MET A 728 -28.41 24.82 68.48
C MET A 728 -27.76 25.29 67.16
N LEU A 729 -26.86 24.48 66.58
CA LEU A 729 -26.24 24.77 65.29
C LEU A 729 -27.28 24.81 64.17
N VAL A 730 -28.20 23.84 64.13
CA VAL A 730 -29.27 23.78 63.12
C VAL A 730 -30.17 25.00 63.24
N GLN A 731 -30.60 25.37 64.44
CA GLN A 731 -31.42 26.57 64.64
C GLN A 731 -30.70 27.85 64.22
N GLN A 732 -29.41 27.99 64.53
CA GLN A 732 -28.64 29.17 64.08
C GLN A 732 -28.42 29.17 62.56
N PHE A 733 -28.23 27.98 61.96
CA PHE A 733 -28.12 27.87 60.51
C PHE A 733 -29.40 28.31 59.81
N GLU A 734 -30.56 27.83 60.28
CA GLU A 734 -31.86 28.18 59.70
C GLU A 734 -32.20 29.66 59.86
N ARG A 735 -31.87 30.26 61.00
CA ARG A 735 -32.24 31.66 61.30
C ARG A 735 -31.27 32.69 60.72
N GLU A 736 -29.97 32.40 60.72
CA GLU A 736 -28.93 33.41 60.48
C GLU A 736 -27.96 33.00 59.38
N LEU A 737 -27.27 31.86 59.53
CA LEU A 737 -26.15 31.53 58.63
C LEU A 737 -26.61 31.20 57.21
N GLY A 738 -27.74 30.51 57.05
CA GLY A 738 -28.34 30.17 55.76
C GLY A 738 -28.79 31.41 54.96
N PRO A 739 -29.64 32.28 55.52
CA PRO A 739 -30.04 33.53 54.85
C PRO A 739 -28.85 34.45 54.51
N ASN A 740 -27.85 34.55 55.40
CA ASN A 740 -26.64 35.33 55.15
C ASN A 740 -25.81 34.75 54.01
N LEU A 741 -25.64 33.42 53.95
CA LEU A 741 -24.96 32.75 52.85
C LEU A 741 -25.64 33.00 51.51
N ILE A 742 -26.97 32.88 51.45
CA ILE A 742 -27.74 33.13 50.22
C ILE A 742 -27.53 34.58 49.75
N THR A 743 -27.53 35.53 50.68
CA THR A 743 -27.32 36.95 50.38
C THR A 743 -25.90 37.23 49.89
N GLU A 744 -24.89 36.70 50.58
CA GLU A 744 -23.47 36.83 50.22
C GLU A 744 -23.19 36.18 48.86
N PHE A 745 -23.71 34.97 48.63
CA PHE A 745 -23.58 34.25 47.37
C PHE A 745 -24.23 35.00 46.20
N ALA A 746 -25.45 35.53 46.40
CA ALA A 746 -26.13 36.33 45.39
C ALA A 746 -25.34 37.60 45.04
N GLU A 747 -24.69 38.24 46.01
CA GLU A 747 -23.91 39.45 45.78
C GLU A 747 -22.58 39.16 45.07
N VAL A 748 -21.87 38.09 45.45
CA VAL A 748 -20.64 37.67 44.76
C VAL A 748 -20.94 37.27 43.31
N LEU A 749 -22.04 36.56 43.07
CA LEU A 749 -22.49 36.27 41.69
C LEU A 749 -22.80 37.55 40.92
N ARG A 750 -23.52 38.52 41.51
CA ARG A 750 -23.81 39.80 40.85
C ARG A 750 -22.54 40.56 40.48
N VAL A 751 -21.57 40.65 41.39
CA VAL A 751 -20.32 41.39 41.18
C VAL A 751 -19.45 40.70 40.12
N GLN A 752 -19.19 39.39 40.27
CA GLN A 752 -18.25 38.68 39.40
C GLN A 752 -18.81 38.37 38.01
N LEU A 753 -20.12 38.10 37.90
CA LEU A 753 -20.73 37.87 36.58
C LEU A 753 -20.95 39.17 35.81
N ARG A 754 -21.22 40.30 36.47
CA ARG A 754 -21.42 41.60 35.78
C ARG A 754 -20.12 42.32 35.44
N GLN A 755 -19.09 42.26 36.28
CA GLN A 755 -17.89 43.07 36.07
C GLN A 755 -16.89 42.48 35.08
N GLY A 756 -17.03 41.20 34.70
CA GLY A 756 -16.20 40.59 33.64
C GLY A 756 -14.68 40.64 33.87
N LEU A 757 -14.23 40.98 35.08
CA LEU A 757 -12.82 41.11 35.40
C LEU A 757 -12.23 39.71 35.65
N PRO A 758 -11.11 39.35 34.99
CA PRO A 758 -10.43 38.09 35.25
C PRO A 758 -9.94 38.04 36.69
N ILE A 759 -10.09 36.87 37.32
CA ILE A 759 -9.61 36.59 38.67
C ILE A 759 -8.07 36.63 38.66
N LEU A 760 -7.47 37.75 39.06
CA LEU A 760 -6.06 37.76 39.47
C LEU A 760 -5.98 37.12 40.87
N PRO A 761 -5.02 36.21 41.13
CA PRO A 761 -4.86 35.63 42.45
C PRO A 761 -4.43 36.71 43.44
N PRO A 762 -4.91 36.69 44.70
CA PRO A 762 -4.56 37.70 45.67
C PRO A 762 -3.08 37.53 46.05
N SER A 763 -2.22 38.43 45.56
CA SER A 763 -0.89 38.63 46.10
C SER A 763 -0.99 39.20 47.52
N SER A 764 -0.33 38.53 48.45
CA SER A 764 0.06 38.97 49.79
C SER A 764 0.15 40.50 49.98
N ARG A 765 -0.87 41.10 50.61
CA ARG A 765 -0.70 42.32 51.42
C ARG A 765 -1.56 42.23 52.69
N LEU A 766 -0.97 41.61 53.70
CA LEU A 766 -1.20 41.91 55.10
C LEU A 766 -0.20 43.02 55.46
N THR A 767 -0.66 44.22 55.80
CA THR A 767 -0.07 45.02 56.89
C THR A 767 -0.88 46.27 57.23
N ARG A 768 -1.11 46.40 58.55
CA ARG A 768 -1.30 47.60 59.38
C ARG A 768 -2.64 48.34 59.32
N PHE A 769 -3.49 48.01 60.28
CA PHE A 769 -4.07 49.02 61.16
C PHE A 769 -3.48 48.84 62.56
N THR A 770 -2.75 49.87 63.00
CA THR A 770 -2.33 50.12 64.38
C THR A 770 -3.55 50.59 65.18
N PHE A 771 -3.75 50.02 66.37
CA PHE A 771 -4.56 50.64 67.42
C PHE A 771 -3.67 51.68 68.11
N ASP A 772 -4.04 52.95 68.00
CA ASP A 772 -3.65 53.95 68.99
C ASP A 772 -4.71 53.92 70.09
N SER A 773 -4.24 53.65 71.30
CA SER A 773 -4.92 53.83 72.57
C SER A 773 -4.45 55.16 73.17
N GLU A 774 -5.40 56.04 73.50
CA GLU A 774 -5.35 57.18 74.44
C GLU A 774 -6.86 57.59 74.55
N ASP A 775 -7.55 57.67 75.70
CA ASP A 775 -7.16 58.10 77.06
C ASP A 775 -8.10 57.53 78.16
N ASP A 776 -7.50 57.36 79.35
CA ASP A 776 -7.96 57.61 80.74
C ASP A 776 -9.46 57.50 81.12
N PHE A 777 -9.82 56.46 81.91
CA PHE A 777 -10.16 56.52 83.35
C PHE A 777 -10.41 55.13 83.94
#